data_AF-A0A1Y1XFX2-F1
#
_entry.id   AF-A0A1Y1XFX2-F1
#
_cell.length_a   1.000
_cell.length_b   1.000
_cell.length_c   1.000
_cell.angle_alpha   90.00
_cell.angle_beta   90.00
_cell.angle_gamma   90.00
#
_symmetry.space_group_name_H-M   'P 1'
#
loop_
_entity.id
_entity.type
_entity.pdbx_description
1 polymer ?
#
loop_
_entity_poly.entity_id
_entity_poly.type
_entity_poly.pdbx_seq_one_letter_code
_entity_poly.pdbx_strand_id
1 'polypeptide(L)'
;MKFNFSKIIPLTLSAVFFKKVAAIDSFLKDAIRPKLFQMTDFNVPKIRIYINETEYANLFLVMRCEMDTHPSYLKRNDDCYTAPWVNLNDSFKKLISKKYLDVNSVNNTEDKKLIDDVTNDKKEITLSEFEKIVTTYTKYSLEQIFSQPYDLIRVPNSTPYGTNFETDSASMVFQLKEDNSYKNTTFSKVKFSVGGRSSKAYAKLSYNINIKKDLLYECKQLRLRADSVDPSYLREKIAYDLHNLIDLPSLYANYARLYINDKYMGFFLLRDAIKSRWIEMIFGEKDTKNIYKCHESATQIFNCENDDEKITDNTDFLKFVDKLKNVKSREELEKFFDVETFIKWQAARYLLGSLDHDKGKNTVLYMYHRKDTDVDYWVPLHYDFDMNFGNYKIPNTMQPFSKEIAYKENPLYPIYKLLKLDDESEELIGLMDEIMHKVFNPNVLIPRIDQLKYFIQKYVKDDLTEDKEGHLPGRFDIPVHRGEDLFDYNDFEKNSDFTTIETIQYHNDFNDKDFRRTTALGLKQWVIERFKYACTTYHLDCSYADSVLSRPEYSDYNIKKITHVQRNGGCKGTGYACCIMNNGYIDSTDSDGTWGIEGGRYCLYEEKPKNNNGKEDDKDKEDDKDNDENCWSMKEGYPCCKDENTPVSYISKSTGKEWGMENGEWCGIVDKQKRCSKVEGYKCCKSTCTVSYTDSNKWGVENNEWCIIPYECDNQ
;
A
#
# COMPACT_ATOMS: atom_id res chain seq x y z
N MET A 1 28.48 -32.28 24.18
CA MET A 1 29.25 -31.34 25.02
C MET A 1 28.24 -30.57 25.87
N LYS A 2 28.30 -30.63 27.21
CA LYS A 2 27.38 -29.88 28.08
C LYS A 2 27.76 -28.39 27.99
N PHE A 3 26.99 -27.60 27.25
CA PHE A 3 27.18 -26.14 27.19
C PHE A 3 26.60 -25.50 28.46
N ASN A 4 27.46 -24.74 29.13
CA ASN A 4 27.20 -24.12 30.41
C ASN A 4 26.52 -22.76 30.14
N PHE A 5 25.18 -22.74 30.15
CA PHE A 5 24.36 -21.54 30.09
C PHE A 5 24.46 -20.77 31.42
N SER A 6 25.53 -20.00 31.64
CA SER A 6 25.54 -19.00 32.70
C SER A 6 26.40 -17.81 32.32
N LYS A 7 25.86 -16.94 31.45
CA LYS A 7 26.14 -15.51 31.33
C LYS A 7 25.24 -14.94 30.23
N ILE A 8 23.94 -14.99 30.48
CA ILE A 8 22.94 -14.23 29.72
C ILE A 8 22.51 -13.12 30.68
N ILE A 9 22.74 -11.86 30.31
CA ILE A 9 21.99 -10.75 30.91
C ILE A 9 20.55 -11.03 30.49
N PRO A 10 19.64 -11.38 31.41
CA PRO A 10 18.27 -11.61 31.00
C PRO A 10 17.76 -10.31 30.40
N LEU A 11 16.93 -10.43 29.37
CA LEU A 11 15.99 -9.39 28.97
C LEU A 11 15.06 -9.14 30.17
N THR A 12 15.53 -8.43 31.20
CA THR A 12 14.70 -8.01 32.31
C THR A 12 13.83 -6.91 31.74
N LEU A 13 12.65 -7.29 31.21
CA LEU A 13 11.51 -6.40 31.16
C LEU A 13 11.45 -5.76 32.54
N SER A 14 11.76 -4.48 32.63
CA SER A 14 11.54 -3.71 33.85
C SER A 14 10.04 -3.70 34.04
N ALA A 15 9.55 -4.65 34.85
CA ALA A 15 8.16 -4.79 35.18
C ALA A 15 7.74 -3.54 35.95
N VAL A 16 7.22 -2.55 35.24
CA VAL A 16 6.35 -1.54 35.83
C VAL A 16 5.25 -2.33 36.54
N PHE A 17 5.02 -2.06 37.83
CA PHE A 17 4.03 -2.77 38.65
C PHE A 17 2.62 -2.59 38.07
N PHE A 18 2.25 -3.43 37.11
CA PHE A 18 0.89 -3.52 36.58
C PHE A 18 0.03 -4.26 37.61
N LYS A 19 -1.11 -3.68 37.98
CA LYS A 19 -2.15 -4.46 38.68
C LYS A 19 -2.61 -5.56 37.73
N LYS A 20 -2.17 -6.80 37.95
CA LYS A 20 -2.72 -7.98 37.25
C LYS A 20 -4.22 -8.05 37.54
N VAL A 21 -5.04 -7.61 36.60
CA VAL A 21 -6.44 -8.02 36.54
C VAL A 21 -6.39 -9.48 36.07
N ALA A 22 -7.18 -10.37 36.68
CA ALA A 22 -7.27 -11.74 36.19
C ALA A 22 -7.80 -11.69 34.74
N ALA A 23 -7.04 -12.25 33.79
CA ALA A 23 -7.47 -12.30 32.41
C ALA A 23 -8.79 -13.07 32.32
N ILE A 24 -9.80 -12.47 31.67
CA ILE A 24 -11.08 -13.15 31.39
C ILE A 24 -10.81 -14.30 30.43
N ASP A 25 -9.92 -14.09 29.46
CA ASP A 25 -9.45 -15.12 28.57
C ASP A 25 -8.35 -15.98 29.21
N SER A 26 -8.69 -17.20 29.60
CA SER A 26 -7.73 -18.15 30.18
C SER A 26 -6.60 -18.52 29.22
N PHE A 27 -6.82 -18.39 27.90
CA PHE A 27 -5.79 -18.62 26.89
C PHE A 27 -4.64 -17.62 27.02
N LEU A 28 -4.93 -16.39 27.47
CA LEU A 28 -3.99 -15.28 27.55
C LEU A 28 -3.66 -14.90 29.01
N LYS A 29 -3.89 -15.80 29.97
CA LYS A 29 -3.70 -15.55 31.41
C LYS A 29 -2.26 -15.17 31.78
N ASP A 30 -1.29 -15.69 31.02
CA ASP A 30 0.13 -15.49 31.26
C ASP A 30 0.72 -14.35 30.42
N ALA A 31 -0.05 -13.81 29.46
CA ALA A 31 0.38 -12.71 28.61
C ALA A 31 0.24 -11.35 29.33
N ILE A 32 1.30 -10.54 29.32
CA ILE A 32 1.24 -9.14 29.75
C ILE A 32 0.62 -8.33 28.61
N ARG A 33 -0.51 -7.68 28.88
CA ARG A 33 -1.29 -6.93 27.87
C ARG A 33 -1.87 -5.65 28.47
N PRO A 34 -2.09 -4.57 27.69
CA PRO A 34 -2.82 -3.40 28.16
C PRO A 34 -4.20 -3.75 28.69
N LYS A 35 -4.64 -3.01 29.70
CA LYS A 35 -5.96 -3.18 30.31
C LYS A 35 -7.10 -3.14 29.29
N LEU A 36 -7.00 -2.34 28.23
CA LEU A 36 -7.99 -2.30 27.14
C LEU A 36 -8.28 -3.69 26.57
N PHE A 37 -7.25 -4.47 26.26
CA PHE A 37 -7.41 -5.77 25.60
C PHE A 37 -7.87 -6.84 26.57
N GLN A 38 -7.46 -6.76 27.84
CA GLN A 38 -7.99 -7.64 28.90
C GLN A 38 -9.49 -7.41 29.13
N MET A 39 -9.93 -6.14 29.16
CA MET A 39 -11.33 -5.78 29.40
C MET A 39 -12.25 -6.08 28.19
N THR A 40 -11.67 -6.21 27.01
CA THR A 40 -12.41 -6.54 25.78
C THR A 40 -12.36 -8.02 25.42
N ASP A 41 -11.65 -8.85 26.19
CA ASP A 41 -11.69 -10.32 26.07
C ASP A 41 -13.15 -10.79 26.13
N PHE A 42 -13.61 -11.44 25.05
CA PHE A 42 -15.00 -11.88 24.88
C PHE A 42 -16.08 -10.80 25.11
N ASN A 43 -15.72 -9.52 24.95
CA ASN A 43 -16.60 -8.38 25.17
C ASN A 43 -16.36 -7.31 24.10
N VAL A 44 -17.25 -7.24 23.10
CA VAL A 44 -17.11 -6.32 21.96
C VAL A 44 -17.67 -4.92 22.32
N PRO A 45 -16.81 -3.91 22.57
CA PRO A 45 -17.25 -2.55 22.85
C PRO A 45 -17.92 -1.91 21.64
N LYS A 46 -18.67 -0.83 21.91
CA LYS A 46 -19.10 0.11 20.88
C LYS A 46 -18.22 1.34 20.95
N ILE A 47 -17.65 1.73 19.82
CA ILE A 47 -16.91 2.98 19.66
C ILE A 47 -17.80 3.91 18.85
N ARG A 48 -18.17 5.04 19.45
CA ARG A 48 -18.97 6.09 18.79
C ARG A 48 -18.07 7.28 18.53
N ILE A 49 -17.94 7.64 17.27
CA ILE A 49 -17.24 8.84 16.82
C ILE A 49 -18.28 9.88 16.43
N TYR A 50 -18.13 11.09 16.96
CA TYR A 50 -18.96 12.22 16.57
C TYR A 50 -18.07 13.26 15.88
N ILE A 51 -18.42 13.58 14.64
CA ILE A 51 -17.79 14.61 13.81
C ILE A 51 -18.87 15.60 13.38
N ASN A 52 -18.48 16.84 13.07
CA ASN A 52 -19.46 17.86 12.70
C ASN A 52 -20.15 17.51 11.36
N GLU A 53 -21.35 18.04 11.14
CA GLU A 53 -22.17 17.69 9.95
C GLU A 53 -21.45 17.93 8.62
N THR A 54 -20.67 19.01 8.52
CA THR A 54 -19.90 19.30 7.30
C THR A 54 -18.81 18.26 7.06
N GLU A 55 -18.05 17.89 8.09
CA GLU A 55 -17.02 16.84 8.02
C GLU A 55 -17.64 15.45 7.77
N TYR A 56 -18.78 15.17 8.42
CA TYR A 56 -19.55 13.94 8.20
C TYR A 56 -20.00 13.84 6.75
N ALA A 57 -20.65 14.89 6.25
CA ALA A 57 -21.02 14.99 4.85
C ALA A 57 -19.79 14.79 3.96
N ASN A 58 -18.67 15.46 4.23
CA ASN A 58 -17.45 15.30 3.43
C ASN A 58 -16.93 13.86 3.39
N LEU A 59 -16.93 13.10 4.50
CA LEU A 59 -16.48 11.71 4.52
C LEU A 59 -17.30 10.82 3.56
N PHE A 60 -18.63 10.94 3.59
CA PHE A 60 -19.52 10.10 2.78
C PHE A 60 -19.73 10.65 1.37
N LEU A 61 -19.90 11.96 1.25
CA LEU A 61 -20.15 12.66 0.00
C LEU A 61 -18.95 12.55 -0.94
N VAL A 62 -17.70 12.62 -0.44
CA VAL A 62 -16.51 12.41 -1.30
C VAL A 62 -16.57 11.06 -2.01
N MET A 63 -16.82 9.97 -1.28
CA MET A 63 -16.92 8.62 -1.88
C MET A 63 -18.07 8.54 -2.89
N ARG A 64 -19.23 9.08 -2.55
CA ARG A 64 -20.39 9.10 -3.45
C ARG A 64 -20.11 9.92 -4.71
N CYS A 65 -19.46 11.06 -4.59
CA CYS A 65 -19.10 11.90 -5.73
C CYS A 65 -18.03 11.26 -6.60
N GLU A 66 -17.07 10.54 -6.04
CA GLU A 66 -16.12 9.75 -6.82
C GLU A 66 -16.82 8.75 -7.74
N MET A 67 -17.90 8.10 -7.29
CA MET A 67 -18.68 7.20 -8.11
C MET A 67 -19.60 7.94 -9.10
N ASP A 68 -20.42 8.88 -8.61
CA ASP A 68 -21.46 9.53 -9.41
C ASP A 68 -20.88 10.43 -10.53
N THR A 69 -19.69 11.01 -10.30
CA THR A 69 -18.95 11.81 -11.31
C THR A 69 -18.03 10.97 -12.19
N HIS A 70 -17.93 9.67 -11.98
CA HIS A 70 -17.14 8.79 -12.83
C HIS A 70 -17.84 8.66 -14.21
N PRO A 71 -17.10 8.80 -15.32
CA PRO A 71 -17.68 8.94 -16.66
C PRO A 71 -18.37 7.67 -17.18
N SER A 72 -18.18 6.52 -16.52
CA SER A 72 -18.93 5.30 -16.85
C SER A 72 -20.35 5.25 -16.25
N TYR A 73 -20.66 6.10 -15.27
CA TYR A 73 -21.98 6.15 -14.62
C TYR A 73 -22.75 7.41 -14.99
N LEU A 74 -22.08 8.57 -15.06
CA LEU A 74 -22.68 9.89 -15.38
C LEU A 74 -24.00 10.14 -14.65
N LYS A 75 -24.02 9.88 -13.34
CA LYS A 75 -25.23 10.00 -12.54
C LYS A 75 -25.37 11.44 -12.05
N ARG A 76 -26.52 12.06 -12.32
CA ARG A 76 -26.83 13.38 -11.77
C ARG A 76 -26.82 13.35 -10.26
N ASN A 77 -25.99 14.21 -9.67
CA ASN A 77 -25.93 14.39 -8.22
C ASN A 77 -25.66 15.86 -7.88
N ASP A 78 -26.73 16.61 -7.62
CA ASP A 78 -26.68 18.03 -7.28
C ASP A 78 -25.91 18.28 -5.97
N ASP A 79 -25.93 17.34 -5.01
CA ASP A 79 -25.14 17.43 -3.78
C ASP A 79 -23.64 17.43 -4.10
N CYS A 80 -23.20 16.68 -5.13
CA CYS A 80 -21.82 16.68 -5.57
C CYS A 80 -21.44 17.96 -6.32
N TYR A 81 -22.36 18.52 -7.11
CA TYR A 81 -22.13 19.75 -7.87
C TYR A 81 -22.17 21.00 -7.00
N THR A 82 -22.75 20.90 -5.80
CA THR A 82 -22.85 21.99 -4.82
C THR A 82 -22.18 21.65 -3.49
N ALA A 83 -21.31 20.63 -3.49
CA ALA A 83 -20.61 20.19 -2.30
C ALA A 83 -19.79 21.33 -1.67
N PRO A 84 -19.45 21.28 -0.36
CA PRO A 84 -18.73 22.35 0.32
C PRO A 84 -17.38 22.75 -0.29
N TRP A 85 -16.77 21.89 -1.10
CA TRP A 85 -15.52 22.13 -1.82
C TRP A 85 -15.71 22.65 -3.25
N VAL A 86 -16.95 22.80 -3.71
CA VAL A 86 -17.27 23.29 -5.06
C VAL A 86 -17.60 24.78 -5.01
N ASN A 87 -16.86 25.55 -5.80
CA ASN A 87 -17.22 26.92 -6.13
C ASN A 87 -17.74 26.96 -7.56
N LEU A 88 -19.06 27.19 -7.72
CA LEU A 88 -19.70 27.19 -9.04
C LEU A 88 -19.20 28.32 -9.95
N ASN A 89 -18.83 29.49 -9.40
CA ASN A 89 -18.24 30.57 -10.19
C ASN A 89 -16.88 30.15 -10.77
N ASP A 90 -16.04 29.51 -9.96
CA ASP A 90 -14.73 29.03 -10.41
C ASP A 90 -14.88 27.91 -11.43
N SER A 91 -15.81 26.97 -11.21
CA SER A 91 -16.16 25.94 -12.20
C SER A 91 -16.69 26.54 -13.51
N PHE A 92 -17.45 27.64 -13.45
CA PHE A 92 -17.96 28.33 -14.63
C PHE A 92 -16.86 29.06 -15.39
N LYS A 93 -15.93 29.70 -14.68
CA LYS A 93 -14.71 30.28 -15.28
C LYS A 93 -13.85 29.21 -15.95
N LYS A 94 -13.72 28.02 -15.34
CA LYS A 94 -13.04 26.86 -15.93
C LYS A 94 -13.72 26.34 -17.19
N LEU A 95 -15.06 26.33 -17.23
CA LEU A 95 -15.83 25.95 -18.43
C LEU A 95 -15.43 26.80 -19.64
N ILE A 96 -15.25 28.11 -19.44
CA ILE A 96 -14.82 29.05 -20.47
C ILE A 96 -13.32 28.88 -20.78
N SER A 97 -12.46 28.85 -19.76
CA SER A 97 -11.00 28.81 -19.98
C SER A 97 -10.53 27.50 -20.63
N LYS A 98 -11.19 26.38 -20.34
CA LYS A 98 -10.98 25.08 -21.00
C LYS A 98 -11.67 24.97 -22.36
N LYS A 99 -12.33 26.04 -22.82
CA LYS A 99 -13.03 26.14 -24.12
C LYS A 99 -14.17 25.13 -24.29
N TYR A 100 -14.82 24.72 -23.20
CA TYR A 100 -16.03 23.91 -23.27
C TYR A 100 -17.27 24.76 -23.58
N LEU A 101 -17.22 26.06 -23.24
CA LEU A 101 -18.17 27.08 -23.66
C LEU A 101 -17.45 28.14 -24.52
N ASP A 102 -17.92 28.35 -25.76
CA ASP A 102 -17.52 29.51 -26.56
C ASP A 102 -18.47 30.68 -26.27
N VAL A 103 -17.99 31.66 -25.52
CA VAL A 103 -18.77 32.84 -25.12
C VAL A 103 -19.26 33.64 -26.33
N ASN A 104 -18.57 33.58 -27.47
CA ASN A 104 -18.99 34.29 -28.67
C ASN A 104 -20.26 33.70 -29.31
N SER A 105 -20.54 32.42 -29.04
CA SER A 105 -21.74 31.73 -29.54
C SER A 105 -23.02 32.13 -28.78
N VAL A 106 -22.88 32.75 -27.60
CA VAL A 106 -24.01 33.21 -26.80
C VAL A 106 -24.64 34.41 -27.48
N ASN A 107 -25.93 34.35 -27.79
CA ASN A 107 -26.65 35.40 -28.52
C ASN A 107 -27.70 36.14 -27.68
N ASN A 108 -28.16 35.54 -26.58
CA ASN A 108 -29.12 36.15 -25.67
C ASN A 108 -28.43 37.20 -24.78
N THR A 109 -29.00 38.40 -24.71
CA THR A 109 -28.43 39.53 -23.97
C THR A 109 -28.41 39.31 -22.45
N GLU A 110 -29.43 38.66 -21.88
CA GLU A 110 -29.50 38.36 -20.45
C GLU A 110 -28.45 37.32 -20.07
N ASP A 111 -28.28 36.28 -20.90
CA ASP A 111 -27.29 35.23 -20.65
C ASP A 111 -25.86 35.75 -20.82
N LYS A 112 -25.59 36.65 -21.78
CA LYS A 112 -24.30 37.37 -21.86
C LYS A 112 -24.01 38.16 -20.59
N LYS A 113 -25.00 38.92 -20.11
CA LYS A 113 -24.85 39.70 -18.89
C LYS A 113 -24.59 38.80 -17.68
N LEU A 114 -25.29 37.67 -17.58
CA LEU A 114 -25.04 36.67 -16.54
C LEU A 114 -23.61 36.16 -16.59
N ILE A 115 -23.11 35.79 -17.78
CA ILE A 115 -21.73 35.33 -17.98
C ILE A 115 -20.74 36.42 -17.54
N ASP A 116 -20.94 37.66 -17.97
CA ASP A 116 -20.07 38.79 -17.61
C ASP A 116 -20.11 39.06 -16.10
N ASP A 117 -21.29 39.03 -15.47
CA ASP A 117 -21.43 39.26 -14.03
C ASP A 117 -20.77 38.15 -13.21
N VAL A 118 -20.87 36.88 -13.63
CA VAL A 118 -20.24 35.73 -12.94
C VAL A 118 -18.72 35.73 -13.13
N THR A 119 -18.24 35.98 -14.35
CA THR A 119 -16.80 36.00 -14.66
C THR A 119 -16.06 37.16 -13.99
N ASN A 120 -16.75 38.28 -13.73
CA ASN A 120 -16.22 39.43 -13.01
C ASN A 120 -16.58 39.44 -11.50
N ASP A 121 -17.03 38.30 -10.95
CA ASP A 121 -17.35 38.14 -9.52
C ASP A 121 -18.39 39.13 -8.97
N LYS A 122 -19.30 39.61 -9.84
CA LYS A 122 -20.42 40.48 -9.46
C LYS A 122 -21.66 39.69 -9.02
N LYS A 123 -21.72 38.41 -9.37
CA LYS A 123 -22.84 37.52 -9.04
C LYS A 123 -22.34 36.09 -8.79
N GLU A 124 -22.90 35.44 -7.78
CA GLU A 124 -22.78 34.00 -7.59
C GLU A 124 -23.80 33.28 -8.48
N ILE A 125 -23.33 32.36 -9.32
CA ILE A 125 -24.18 31.58 -10.21
C ILE A 125 -24.85 30.44 -9.44
N THR A 126 -26.14 30.24 -9.67
CA THR A 126 -26.86 29.05 -9.16
C THR A 126 -26.62 27.83 -10.05
N LEU A 127 -26.79 26.62 -9.52
CA LEU A 127 -26.66 25.38 -10.32
C LEU A 127 -27.61 25.38 -11.52
N SER A 128 -28.85 25.85 -11.35
CA SER A 128 -29.84 25.93 -12.43
C SER A 128 -29.46 26.94 -13.52
N GLU A 129 -28.84 28.07 -13.15
CA GLU A 129 -28.31 29.04 -14.12
C GLU A 129 -27.10 28.49 -14.87
N PHE A 130 -26.20 27.79 -14.17
CA PHE A 130 -25.07 27.08 -14.77
C PHE A 130 -25.57 26.06 -15.79
N GLU A 131 -26.52 25.22 -15.39
CA GLU A 131 -27.13 24.20 -16.24
C GLU A 131 -27.82 24.80 -17.46
N LYS A 132 -28.57 25.90 -17.29
CA LYS A 132 -29.20 26.62 -18.40
C LYS A 132 -28.16 27.03 -19.44
N ILE A 133 -27.04 27.65 -19.02
CA ILE A 133 -26.00 28.08 -19.95
C ILE A 133 -25.37 26.87 -20.66
N VAL A 134 -24.98 25.84 -19.90
CA VAL A 134 -24.34 24.62 -20.45
C VAL A 134 -25.24 23.95 -21.50
N THR A 135 -26.48 23.67 -21.15
CA THR A 135 -27.42 22.93 -22.00
C THR A 135 -27.90 23.76 -23.21
N THR A 136 -27.89 25.10 -23.11
CA THR A 136 -28.31 25.97 -24.23
C THR A 136 -27.18 26.20 -25.24
N TYR A 137 -25.95 26.43 -24.75
CA TYR A 137 -24.85 26.96 -25.57
C TYR A 137 -23.69 25.97 -25.78
N THR A 138 -23.78 24.77 -25.21
CA THR A 138 -22.80 23.72 -25.42
C THR A 138 -23.46 22.42 -25.87
N LYS A 139 -22.66 21.45 -26.29
CA LYS A 139 -23.14 20.09 -26.61
C LYS A 139 -23.25 19.18 -25.39
N TYR A 140 -22.87 19.65 -24.20
CA TYR A 140 -22.71 18.84 -23.01
C TYR A 140 -23.96 18.90 -22.12
N SER A 141 -24.24 17.81 -21.43
CA SER A 141 -25.14 17.81 -20.27
C SER A 141 -24.39 18.27 -19.01
N LEU A 142 -25.15 18.50 -17.93
CA LEU A 142 -24.56 18.84 -16.63
C LEU A 142 -23.72 17.68 -16.08
N GLU A 143 -24.24 16.45 -16.18
CA GLU A 143 -23.56 15.23 -15.71
C GLU A 143 -22.24 15.01 -16.45
N GLN A 144 -22.24 15.25 -17.77
CA GLN A 144 -21.02 15.15 -18.58
C GLN A 144 -20.00 16.17 -18.12
N ILE A 145 -20.35 17.46 -18.05
CA ILE A 145 -19.35 18.50 -17.80
C ILE A 145 -18.83 18.51 -16.35
N PHE A 146 -19.60 17.99 -15.40
CA PHE A 146 -19.15 17.79 -14.02
C PHE A 146 -18.48 16.43 -13.79
N SER A 147 -18.38 15.57 -14.82
CA SER A 147 -17.64 14.30 -14.71
C SER A 147 -16.13 14.53 -14.64
N GLN A 148 -15.43 13.57 -14.05
CA GLN A 148 -14.00 13.65 -13.73
C GLN A 148 -13.12 14.11 -14.90
N PRO A 149 -13.27 13.61 -16.14
CA PRO A 149 -12.40 14.01 -17.26
C PRO A 149 -12.35 15.51 -17.56
N TYR A 150 -13.45 16.23 -17.34
CA TYR A 150 -13.56 17.66 -17.66
C TYR A 150 -12.94 18.56 -16.58
N ASP A 151 -12.78 18.05 -15.36
CA ASP A 151 -12.11 18.72 -14.23
C ASP A 151 -12.59 20.17 -14.05
N LEU A 152 -13.92 20.34 -14.05
CA LEU A 152 -14.55 21.59 -13.60
C LEU A 152 -14.62 21.64 -12.08
N ILE A 153 -14.88 20.50 -11.46
CA ILE A 153 -14.79 20.27 -10.02
C ILE A 153 -13.75 19.19 -9.76
N ARG A 154 -13.04 19.32 -8.64
CA ARG A 154 -12.14 18.28 -8.16
C ARG A 154 -12.63 17.80 -6.81
N VAL A 155 -13.04 16.55 -6.76
CA VAL A 155 -13.36 15.90 -5.49
C VAL A 155 -12.07 15.83 -4.66
N PRO A 156 -12.05 16.37 -3.42
CA PRO A 156 -10.85 16.45 -2.63
C PRO A 156 -10.45 15.08 -2.09
N ASN A 157 -9.15 14.93 -1.80
CA ASN A 157 -8.59 13.79 -1.06
C ASN A 157 -8.80 12.40 -1.68
N SER A 158 -9.27 12.32 -2.91
CA SER A 158 -9.34 11.07 -3.66
C SER A 158 -7.99 10.78 -4.32
N THR A 159 -7.49 9.60 -4.00
CA THR A 159 -6.28 9.04 -4.60
C THR A 159 -6.67 7.81 -5.44
N PRO A 160 -5.80 7.31 -6.32
CA PRO A 160 -6.01 6.01 -6.97
C PRO A 160 -6.25 4.86 -5.97
N TYR A 161 -5.82 5.03 -4.71
CA TYR A 161 -5.98 4.05 -3.64
C TYR A 161 -7.22 4.28 -2.77
N GLY A 162 -8.08 5.25 -3.10
CA GLY A 162 -9.28 5.59 -2.32
C GLY A 162 -9.18 6.95 -1.61
N THR A 163 -10.15 7.21 -0.73
CA THR A 163 -10.33 8.51 -0.07
C THR A 163 -9.49 8.66 1.19
N ASN A 164 -8.84 9.81 1.32
CA ASN A 164 -8.27 10.27 2.58
C ASN A 164 -9.29 11.13 3.33
N PHE A 165 -9.42 10.90 4.63
CA PHE A 165 -10.19 11.77 5.52
C PHE A 165 -9.47 11.84 6.85
N GLU A 166 -9.41 13.03 7.42
CA GLU A 166 -8.85 13.28 8.74
C GLU A 166 -9.53 14.48 9.40
N THR A 167 -9.78 14.38 10.70
CA THR A 167 -10.16 15.51 11.54
C THR A 167 -9.50 15.42 12.91
N ASP A 168 -9.11 16.56 13.46
CA ASP A 168 -8.61 16.72 14.82
C ASP A 168 -9.72 17.15 15.80
N SER A 169 -10.95 17.33 15.34
CA SER A 169 -12.06 17.90 16.11
C SER A 169 -13.10 16.87 16.59
N ALA A 170 -12.97 15.61 16.17
CA ALA A 170 -13.87 14.54 16.54
C ALA A 170 -13.93 14.32 18.07
N SER A 171 -15.09 13.89 18.57
CA SER A 171 -15.21 13.33 19.92
C SER A 171 -15.48 11.82 19.85
N MET A 172 -15.22 11.12 20.96
CA MET A 172 -15.40 9.68 21.04
C MET A 172 -16.12 9.27 22.33
N VAL A 173 -17.05 8.32 22.23
CA VAL A 173 -17.58 7.57 23.37
C VAL A 173 -17.24 6.10 23.19
N PHE A 174 -16.47 5.55 24.12
CA PHE A 174 -16.18 4.12 24.22
C PHE A 174 -17.16 3.48 25.21
N GLN A 175 -18.00 2.56 24.74
CA GLN A 175 -19.00 1.87 25.54
C GLN A 175 -18.64 0.41 25.70
N LEU A 176 -18.44 -0.03 26.94
CA LEU A 176 -18.15 -1.42 27.28
C LEU A 176 -19.24 -1.98 28.19
N LYS A 177 -19.60 -3.25 28.01
CA LYS A 177 -20.58 -3.91 28.88
C LYS A 177 -19.91 -4.32 30.19
N GLU A 178 -20.44 -3.87 31.33
CA GLU A 178 -20.03 -4.23 32.70
C GLU A 178 -21.29 -4.59 33.51
N ASP A 179 -21.35 -5.80 34.07
CA ASP A 179 -22.44 -6.29 34.96
C ASP A 179 -23.87 -5.99 34.47
N ASN A 180 -24.14 -6.31 33.21
CA ASN A 180 -25.43 -6.05 32.50
C ASN A 180 -25.76 -4.59 32.17
N SER A 181 -24.88 -3.65 32.50
CA SER A 181 -24.98 -2.25 32.09
C SER A 181 -23.90 -1.88 31.08
N TYR A 182 -24.05 -0.72 30.42
CA TYR A 182 -22.98 -0.14 29.59
C TYR A 182 -22.31 0.98 30.35
N LYS A 183 -20.98 0.90 30.45
CA LYS A 183 -20.15 2.00 30.95
C LYS A 183 -19.59 2.78 29.77
N ASN A 184 -19.75 4.10 29.85
CA ASN A 184 -19.25 5.03 28.85
C ASN A 184 -17.96 5.69 29.35
N THR A 185 -16.92 5.66 28.52
CA THR A 185 -15.73 6.48 28.65
C THR A 185 -15.72 7.49 27.51
N THR A 186 -15.80 8.78 27.83
CA THR A 186 -15.95 9.86 26.84
C THR A 186 -14.65 10.64 26.68
N PHE A 187 -14.31 10.96 25.43
CA PHE A 187 -13.19 11.82 25.06
C PHE A 187 -13.72 12.96 24.22
N SER A 188 -13.58 14.19 24.71
CA SER A 188 -14.09 15.40 24.03
C SER A 188 -13.30 15.75 22.76
N LYS A 189 -12.08 15.23 22.61
CA LYS A 189 -11.24 15.47 21.43
C LYS A 189 -10.34 14.27 21.12
N VAL A 190 -10.49 13.74 19.90
CA VAL A 190 -9.65 12.71 19.30
C VAL A 190 -9.30 13.12 17.87
N LYS A 191 -8.15 12.67 17.37
CA LYS A 191 -7.90 12.67 15.92
C LYS A 191 -8.53 11.42 15.33
N PHE A 192 -9.39 11.59 14.34
CA PHE A 192 -10.04 10.51 13.62
C PHE A 192 -9.66 10.58 12.15
N SER A 193 -9.23 9.47 11.56
CA SER A 193 -8.89 9.42 10.14
C SER A 193 -9.15 8.06 9.50
N VAL A 194 -9.29 8.05 8.18
CA VAL A 194 -9.26 6.81 7.38
C VAL A 194 -7.85 6.23 7.45
N GLY A 195 -7.76 4.95 7.75
CA GLY A 195 -6.52 4.22 8.01
C GLY A 195 -6.07 3.29 6.89
N GLY A 196 -4.78 2.93 6.93
CA GLY A 196 -4.15 2.01 6.00
C GLY A 196 -3.60 2.68 4.73
N ARG A 197 -3.10 1.85 3.82
CA ARG A 197 -2.50 2.27 2.54
C ARG A 197 -3.26 1.65 1.37
N SER A 198 -3.03 0.36 1.09
CA SER A 198 -3.75 -0.41 0.07
C SER A 198 -5.18 -0.73 0.50
N SER A 199 -5.43 -0.85 1.81
CA SER A 199 -6.76 -1.16 2.37
C SER A 199 -7.82 -0.09 2.09
N LYS A 200 -7.42 1.11 1.67
CA LYS A 200 -8.33 2.20 1.26
C LYS A 200 -9.04 1.92 -0.07
N ALA A 201 -8.56 0.92 -0.83
CA ALA A 201 -9.11 0.53 -2.12
C ALA A 201 -10.20 -0.55 -2.02
N TYR A 202 -10.58 -0.97 -0.81
CA TYR A 202 -11.71 -1.87 -0.58
C TYR A 202 -12.97 -1.08 -0.22
N ALA A 203 -14.14 -1.68 -0.43
CA ALA A 203 -15.42 -1.03 -0.15
C ALA A 203 -15.55 -0.67 1.34
N LYS A 204 -15.02 -1.51 2.24
CA LYS A 204 -15.02 -1.26 3.69
C LYS A 204 -13.72 -0.57 4.13
N LEU A 205 -13.83 0.67 4.58
CA LEU A 205 -12.67 1.45 5.01
C LEU A 205 -12.23 1.09 6.43
N SER A 206 -10.91 1.13 6.67
CA SER A 206 -10.33 1.06 8.01
C SER A 206 -10.19 2.46 8.62
N TYR A 207 -10.09 2.55 9.95
CA TYR A 207 -10.01 3.82 10.67
C TYR A 207 -8.91 3.86 11.72
N ASN A 208 -8.49 5.07 12.04
CA ASN A 208 -7.47 5.40 13.01
C ASN A 208 -8.05 6.40 14.01
N ILE A 209 -7.89 6.13 15.31
CA ILE A 209 -8.28 7.04 16.38
C ILE A 209 -7.06 7.31 17.27
N ASN A 210 -6.66 8.57 17.40
CA ASN A 210 -5.59 8.98 18.31
C ASN A 210 -6.18 9.87 19.43
N ILE A 211 -6.16 9.36 20.65
CA ILE A 211 -6.59 10.10 21.84
C ILE A 211 -5.51 11.14 22.17
N LYS A 212 -5.91 12.40 22.38
CA LYS A 212 -4.93 13.50 22.52
C LYS A 212 -4.39 13.65 23.95
N LYS A 213 -5.28 13.84 24.93
CA LYS A 213 -4.94 14.24 26.30
C LYS A 213 -4.97 13.11 27.33
N ASP A 214 -5.73 12.05 27.06
CA ASP A 214 -6.00 10.96 28.01
C ASP A 214 -5.58 9.60 27.44
N LEU A 215 -5.81 8.53 28.23
CA LEU A 215 -5.62 7.15 27.82
C LEU A 215 -6.94 6.39 27.96
N LEU A 216 -7.26 5.56 26.97
CA LEU A 216 -8.31 4.56 27.08
C LEU A 216 -7.68 3.27 27.60
N TYR A 217 -7.80 3.01 28.90
CA TYR A 217 -7.29 1.79 29.54
C TYR A 217 -5.85 1.47 29.12
N GLU A 218 -4.95 2.45 29.31
CA GLU A 218 -3.50 2.42 29.00
C GLU A 218 -3.12 2.62 27.52
N CYS A 219 -4.08 2.58 26.60
CA CYS A 219 -3.85 2.79 25.16
C CYS A 219 -4.16 4.23 24.72
N LYS A 220 -3.43 4.71 23.71
CA LYS A 220 -3.60 6.06 23.12
C LYS A 220 -3.97 6.01 21.64
N GLN A 221 -3.45 5.03 20.91
CA GLN A 221 -3.72 4.82 19.49
C GLN A 221 -4.61 3.59 19.32
N LEU A 222 -5.74 3.78 18.66
CA LEU A 222 -6.65 2.69 18.31
C LEU A 222 -6.71 2.60 16.79
N ARG A 223 -6.55 1.38 16.28
CA ARG A 223 -6.69 1.06 14.86
C ARG A 223 -7.89 0.15 14.72
N LEU A 224 -8.84 0.55 13.89
CA LEU A 224 -10.00 -0.24 13.53
C LEU A 224 -9.75 -0.76 12.12
N ARG A 225 -9.46 -2.05 11.98
CA ARG A 225 -9.18 -2.72 10.72
C ARG A 225 -10.42 -3.44 10.23
N ALA A 226 -10.70 -3.25 8.95
CA ALA A 226 -11.84 -3.88 8.29
C ALA A 226 -11.59 -5.37 8.02
N ASP A 227 -10.32 -5.81 8.03
CA ASP A 227 -9.83 -7.15 7.70
C ASP A 227 -10.42 -7.71 6.40
N SER A 228 -10.62 -6.84 5.40
CA SER A 228 -11.33 -7.17 4.16
C SER A 228 -10.70 -8.34 3.39
N VAL A 229 -9.42 -8.65 3.63
CA VAL A 229 -8.70 -9.76 2.97
C VAL A 229 -8.77 -11.07 3.73
N ASP A 230 -9.26 -11.07 4.98
CA ASP A 230 -9.39 -12.28 5.80
C ASP A 230 -10.87 -12.72 5.87
N PRO A 231 -11.30 -13.71 5.06
CA PRO A 231 -12.68 -14.17 5.12
C PRO A 231 -13.05 -14.78 6.48
N SER A 232 -12.08 -15.15 7.32
CA SER A 232 -12.34 -15.70 8.65
C SER A 232 -12.48 -14.66 9.76
N TYR A 233 -12.01 -13.42 9.58
CA TYR A 233 -11.92 -12.40 10.65
C TYR A 233 -11.11 -12.83 11.89
N LEU A 234 -10.27 -13.86 11.79
CA LEU A 234 -9.59 -14.50 12.92
C LEU A 234 -8.06 -14.43 12.84
N ARG A 235 -7.48 -14.31 11.64
CA ARG A 235 -6.04 -14.53 11.41
C ARG A 235 -5.17 -13.54 12.15
N GLU A 236 -5.47 -12.25 12.02
CA GLU A 236 -4.67 -11.20 12.65
C GLU A 236 -4.79 -11.28 14.18
N LYS A 237 -6.00 -11.54 14.71
CA LYS A 237 -6.23 -11.74 16.16
C LYS A 237 -5.42 -12.92 16.71
N ILE A 238 -5.50 -14.08 16.05
CA ILE A 238 -4.79 -15.28 16.48
C ILE A 238 -3.29 -15.04 16.37
N ALA A 239 -2.79 -14.52 15.26
CA ALA A 239 -1.37 -14.25 15.09
C ALA A 239 -0.83 -13.35 16.21
N TYR A 240 -1.49 -12.23 16.52
CA TYR A 240 -1.08 -11.39 17.65
C TYR A 240 -1.09 -12.13 18.99
N ASP A 241 -2.13 -12.92 19.28
CA ASP A 241 -2.19 -13.71 20.51
C ASP A 241 -1.01 -14.69 20.63
N LEU A 242 -0.71 -15.43 19.55
CA LEU A 242 0.36 -16.44 19.56
C LEU A 242 1.73 -15.79 19.72
N HIS A 243 2.02 -14.70 19.01
CA HIS A 243 3.28 -13.97 19.15
C HIS A 243 3.49 -13.47 20.59
N ASN A 244 2.45 -12.89 21.21
CA ASN A 244 2.53 -12.44 22.59
C ASN A 244 2.73 -13.60 23.59
N LEU A 245 2.13 -14.77 23.35
CA LEU A 245 2.31 -15.95 24.20
C LEU A 245 3.70 -16.57 24.09
N ILE A 246 4.44 -16.32 23.02
CA ILE A 246 5.86 -16.72 22.87
C ILE A 246 6.82 -15.57 23.14
N ASP A 247 6.34 -14.52 23.83
CA ASP A 247 7.14 -13.39 24.30
C ASP A 247 7.79 -12.56 23.16
N LEU A 248 7.24 -12.63 21.95
CA LEU A 248 7.62 -11.72 20.87
C LEU A 248 6.93 -10.35 21.06
N PRO A 249 7.67 -9.24 20.91
CA PRO A 249 7.11 -7.90 21.11
C PRO A 249 6.15 -7.56 19.98
N SER A 250 4.85 -7.79 20.22
CA SER A 250 3.81 -7.65 19.21
C SER A 250 2.65 -6.79 19.69
N LEU A 251 1.83 -6.34 18.75
CA LEU A 251 0.61 -5.60 19.09
C LEU A 251 -0.42 -6.54 19.71
N TYR A 252 -1.43 -5.92 20.31
CA TYR A 252 -2.59 -6.61 20.85
C TYR A 252 -3.80 -6.28 19.99
N ALA A 253 -4.67 -7.28 19.83
CA ALA A 253 -5.89 -7.15 19.06
C ALA A 253 -7.09 -7.73 19.82
N ASN A 254 -8.24 -7.16 19.56
CA ASN A 254 -9.56 -7.67 19.90
C ASN A 254 -10.54 -7.12 18.86
N TYR A 255 -11.83 -7.03 19.16
CA TYR A 255 -12.82 -6.53 18.21
C TYR A 255 -13.60 -5.35 18.76
N ALA A 256 -14.17 -4.53 17.88
CA ALA A 256 -15.06 -3.43 18.25
C ALA A 256 -16.14 -3.22 17.19
N ARG A 257 -17.24 -2.61 17.61
CA ARG A 257 -18.27 -2.07 16.69
C ARG A 257 -18.09 -0.58 16.56
N LEU A 258 -18.04 -0.08 15.34
CA LEU A 258 -17.88 1.34 15.07
C LEU A 258 -19.22 1.99 14.71
N TYR A 259 -19.42 3.20 15.21
CA TYR A 259 -20.51 4.08 14.82
C TYR A 259 -19.94 5.48 14.56
N ILE A 260 -20.37 6.11 13.48
CA ILE A 260 -20.02 7.51 13.16
C ILE A 260 -21.32 8.30 13.08
N ASN A 261 -21.50 9.32 13.91
CA ASN A 261 -22.75 10.06 14.09
C ASN A 261 -23.95 9.11 14.21
N ASP A 262 -23.82 8.12 15.10
CA ASP A 262 -24.79 7.06 15.39
C ASP A 262 -25.14 6.09 14.23
N LYS A 263 -24.63 6.32 13.01
CA LYS A 263 -24.69 5.33 11.92
C LYS A 263 -23.76 4.16 12.22
N TYR A 264 -24.28 2.94 12.17
CA TYR A 264 -23.47 1.72 12.34
C TYR A 264 -22.56 1.53 11.14
N MET A 265 -21.25 1.48 11.41
CA MET A 265 -20.22 1.32 10.37
C MET A 265 -19.68 -0.12 10.30
N GLY A 266 -20.19 -1.02 11.13
CA GLY A 266 -19.80 -2.42 11.10
C GLY A 266 -18.90 -2.88 12.25
N PHE A 267 -18.44 -4.11 12.09
CA PHE A 267 -17.55 -4.85 12.98
C PHE A 267 -16.10 -4.76 12.49
N PHE A 268 -15.18 -4.47 13.40
CA PHE A 268 -13.77 -4.22 13.09
C PHE A 268 -12.87 -4.97 14.06
N LEU A 269 -11.70 -5.38 13.58
CA LEU A 269 -10.59 -5.72 14.46
C LEU A 269 -10.05 -4.42 15.09
N LEU A 270 -10.06 -4.36 16.41
CA LEU A 270 -9.46 -3.31 17.21
C LEU A 270 -8.03 -3.71 17.57
N ARG A 271 -7.03 -2.93 17.17
CA ARG A 271 -5.64 -3.13 17.59
C ARG A 271 -4.95 -1.84 18.04
N ASP A 272 -3.88 -2.00 18.80
CA ASP A 272 -2.98 -0.90 19.17
C ASP A 272 -2.08 -0.51 17.98
N ALA A 273 -1.12 0.39 18.17
CA ALA A 273 -0.14 0.76 17.16
C ALA A 273 1.26 0.93 17.74
N ILE A 274 2.28 0.52 16.97
CA ILE A 274 3.68 0.76 17.32
C ILE A 274 3.91 2.27 17.23
N LYS A 275 3.89 2.92 18.39
CA LYS A 275 4.10 4.35 18.63
C LYS A 275 4.74 4.52 20.00
N SER A 276 5.16 5.74 20.34
CA SER A 276 5.87 6.03 21.59
C SER A 276 5.17 5.48 22.84
N ARG A 277 3.83 5.52 22.90
CA ARG A 277 3.07 4.97 24.03
C ARG A 277 3.17 3.45 24.14
N TRP A 278 3.12 2.75 23.01
CA TRP A 278 3.29 1.30 23.00
C TRP A 278 4.73 0.92 23.38
N ILE A 279 5.73 1.67 22.88
CA ILE A 279 7.14 1.49 23.29
C ILE A 279 7.32 1.69 24.79
N GLU A 280 6.75 2.75 25.38
CA GLU A 280 6.81 2.99 26.82
C GLU A 280 6.28 1.80 27.62
N MET A 281 5.19 1.19 27.15
CA MET A 281 4.56 0.07 27.85
C MET A 281 5.37 -1.22 27.75
N ILE A 282 6.00 -1.50 26.61
CA ILE A 282 6.73 -2.75 26.36
C ILE A 282 8.19 -2.65 26.82
N PHE A 283 8.85 -1.53 26.54
CA PHE A 283 10.29 -1.35 26.76
C PHE A 283 10.61 -0.34 27.87
N GLY A 284 9.63 0.45 28.34
CA GLY A 284 9.85 1.46 29.38
C GLY A 284 10.36 2.82 28.88
N GLU A 285 10.73 2.94 27.61
CA GLU A 285 11.22 4.21 27.03
C GLU A 285 10.06 5.18 26.77
N LYS A 286 10.02 6.26 27.55
CA LYS A 286 9.00 7.31 27.41
C LYS A 286 9.28 8.24 26.24
N ASP A 287 8.22 8.62 25.54
CA ASP A 287 8.24 9.65 24.49
C ASP A 287 9.30 9.45 23.40
N THR A 288 9.67 8.19 23.13
CA THR A 288 10.70 7.89 22.14
C THR A 288 10.37 8.46 20.76
N LYS A 289 11.42 8.86 20.06
CA LYS A 289 11.41 9.32 18.66
C LYS A 289 12.15 8.38 17.72
N ASN A 290 12.66 7.26 18.24
CA ASN A 290 13.57 6.37 17.52
C ASN A 290 12.82 5.14 16.96
N ILE A 291 11.64 5.38 16.40
CA ILE A 291 10.80 4.37 15.77
C ILE A 291 10.88 4.61 14.26
N TYR A 292 11.25 3.58 13.51
CA TYR A 292 11.44 3.66 12.08
C TYR A 292 10.49 2.69 11.39
N LYS A 293 9.65 3.20 10.50
CA LYS A 293 8.74 2.39 9.70
C LYS A 293 9.42 1.97 8.42
N CYS A 294 9.35 0.68 8.10
CA CYS A 294 10.01 0.16 6.93
C CYS A 294 9.10 0.14 5.69
N HIS A 295 9.74 0.25 4.54
CA HIS A 295 9.16 0.40 3.22
C HIS A 295 9.83 -0.55 2.23
N GLU A 296 9.16 -0.76 1.10
CA GLU A 296 9.63 -1.68 0.08
C GLU A 296 11.00 -1.30 -0.48
N SER A 297 11.88 -2.30 -0.61
CA SER A 297 13.18 -2.15 -1.26
C SER A 297 13.61 -3.45 -1.92
N ALA A 298 14.06 -3.36 -3.18
CA ALA A 298 14.57 -4.53 -3.90
C ALA A 298 16.02 -4.89 -3.52
N THR A 299 16.76 -3.98 -2.89
CA THR A 299 18.23 -4.11 -2.73
C THR A 299 18.74 -3.89 -1.31
N GLN A 300 18.00 -3.20 -0.46
CA GLN A 300 18.44 -2.89 0.90
C GLN A 300 17.94 -3.95 1.89
N ILE A 301 18.82 -4.35 2.82
CA ILE A 301 18.50 -5.28 3.92
C ILE A 301 17.29 -4.77 4.72
N PHE A 302 17.35 -3.49 5.13
CA PHE A 302 16.22 -2.72 5.67
C PHE A 302 16.16 -1.35 5.00
N ASN A 303 14.96 -0.92 4.65
CA ASN A 303 14.69 0.41 4.08
C ASN A 303 13.61 1.06 4.94
N CYS A 304 14.00 1.89 5.90
CA CYS A 304 13.08 2.45 6.88
C CYS A 304 13.34 3.94 7.08
N GLU A 305 12.27 4.66 7.39
CA GLU A 305 12.29 6.09 7.68
C GLU A 305 11.68 6.33 9.05
N ASN A 306 12.01 7.45 9.69
CA ASN A 306 11.39 7.79 10.96
C ASN A 306 9.86 7.84 10.82
N ASP A 307 9.16 7.18 11.74
CA ASP A 307 7.70 7.10 11.73
C ASP A 307 7.02 8.45 12.11
N ASP A 308 7.77 9.38 12.71
CA ASP A 308 7.37 10.79 12.83
C ASP A 308 7.82 11.54 11.58
N GLU A 309 6.90 11.80 10.65
CA GLU A 309 7.15 12.50 9.36
C GLU A 309 7.80 13.89 9.53
N LYS A 310 7.80 14.46 10.74
CA LYS A 310 8.49 15.73 11.04
C LYS A 310 10.00 15.56 11.23
N ILE A 311 10.48 14.34 11.42
CA ILE A 311 11.87 13.99 11.59
C ILE A 311 12.39 13.48 10.25
N THR A 312 13.13 14.34 9.55
CA THR A 312 13.71 14.01 8.23
C THR A 312 15.16 13.52 8.31
N ASP A 313 15.80 13.64 9.47
CA ASP A 313 17.16 13.14 9.69
C ASP A 313 17.16 11.62 9.94
N ASN A 314 17.61 10.87 8.94
CA ASN A 314 17.74 9.41 8.99
C ASN A 314 19.19 8.95 9.22
N THR A 315 20.12 9.84 9.62
CA THR A 315 21.54 9.52 9.79
C THR A 315 21.79 8.32 10.71
N ASP A 316 21.01 8.21 11.79
CA ASP A 316 21.10 7.13 12.77
C ASP A 316 20.79 5.76 12.15
N PHE A 317 19.69 5.68 11.39
CA PHE A 317 19.30 4.47 10.68
C PHE A 317 20.29 4.10 9.57
N LEU A 318 20.82 5.08 8.84
CA LEU A 318 21.82 4.84 7.80
C LEU A 318 23.12 4.26 8.38
N LYS A 319 23.54 4.69 9.57
CA LYS A 319 24.68 4.08 10.30
C LYS A 319 24.39 2.64 10.69
N PHE A 320 23.18 2.33 11.14
CA PHE A 320 22.77 0.96 11.44
C PHE A 320 22.83 0.05 10.19
N VAL A 321 22.30 0.52 9.06
CA VAL A 321 22.36 -0.22 7.79
C VAL A 321 23.81 -0.42 7.32
N ASP A 322 24.69 0.56 7.51
CA ASP A 322 26.12 0.40 7.20
C ASP A 322 26.80 -0.64 8.09
N LYS A 323 26.52 -0.65 9.41
CA LYS A 323 26.99 -1.70 10.32
C LYS A 323 26.51 -3.09 9.88
N LEU A 324 25.25 -3.23 9.50
CA LEU A 324 24.69 -4.50 8.99
C LEU A 324 25.34 -4.99 7.70
N LYS A 325 25.78 -4.09 6.81
CA LYS A 325 26.49 -4.49 5.57
C LYS A 325 27.91 -4.97 5.85
N ASN A 326 28.54 -4.41 6.88
CA ASN A 326 29.95 -4.64 7.18
C ASN A 326 30.19 -5.76 8.21
N VAL A 327 29.19 -6.15 8.98
CA VAL A 327 29.26 -7.21 10.00
C VAL A 327 29.73 -8.55 9.41
N LYS A 328 30.62 -9.26 10.12
CA LYS A 328 31.22 -10.52 9.64
C LYS A 328 30.94 -11.73 10.52
N SER A 329 30.48 -11.52 11.76
CA SER A 329 30.15 -12.62 12.66
C SER A 329 28.87 -12.35 13.47
N ARG A 330 28.32 -13.42 14.07
CA ARG A 330 27.16 -13.34 14.96
C ARG A 330 27.46 -12.48 16.18
N GLU A 331 28.65 -12.63 16.78
CA GLU A 331 29.06 -11.90 17.98
C GLU A 331 29.20 -10.39 17.72
N GLU A 332 29.53 -10.00 16.49
CA GLU A 332 29.52 -8.59 16.09
C GLU A 332 28.10 -8.06 15.91
N LEU A 333 27.21 -8.85 15.31
CA LEU A 333 25.80 -8.50 15.09
C LEU A 333 25.05 -8.31 16.43
N GLU A 334 25.26 -9.22 17.36
CA GLU A 334 24.64 -9.22 18.69
C GLU A 334 25.01 -8.00 19.55
N LYS A 335 26.04 -7.23 19.17
CA LYS A 335 26.41 -5.99 19.89
C LYS A 335 25.46 -4.83 19.62
N PHE A 336 24.72 -4.87 18.51
CA PHE A 336 23.89 -3.74 18.08
C PHE A 336 22.51 -4.13 17.52
N PHE A 337 22.21 -5.43 17.43
CA PHE A 337 20.95 -5.93 16.89
C PHE A 337 20.40 -7.07 17.75
N ASP A 338 19.07 -7.09 17.92
CA ASP A 338 18.34 -8.12 18.65
C ASP A 338 18.22 -9.42 17.83
N VAL A 339 19.32 -10.18 17.79
CA VAL A 339 19.45 -11.44 17.07
C VAL A 339 18.47 -12.49 17.61
N GLU A 340 18.29 -12.57 18.92
CA GLU A 340 17.40 -13.55 19.54
C GLU A 340 15.95 -13.33 19.09
N THR A 341 15.44 -12.10 19.25
CA THR A 341 14.10 -11.73 18.80
C THR A 341 13.97 -11.91 17.29
N PHE A 342 15.00 -11.57 16.52
CA PHE A 342 15.00 -11.76 15.06
C PHE A 342 14.85 -13.23 14.65
N ILE A 343 15.62 -14.16 15.23
CA ILE A 343 15.54 -15.60 14.90
C ILE A 343 14.17 -16.14 15.31
N LYS A 344 13.67 -15.78 16.50
CA LYS A 344 12.35 -16.21 16.99
C LYS A 344 11.21 -15.71 16.09
N TRP A 345 11.32 -14.48 15.57
CA TRP A 345 10.40 -13.98 14.53
C TRP A 345 10.43 -14.84 13.27
N GLN A 346 11.61 -15.31 12.81
CA GLN A 346 11.68 -16.14 11.60
C GLN A 346 11.00 -17.50 11.80
N ALA A 347 11.22 -18.14 12.94
CA ALA A 347 10.55 -19.38 13.31
C ALA A 347 9.01 -19.21 13.34
N ALA A 348 8.53 -18.15 13.99
CA ALA A 348 7.10 -17.85 14.08
C ALA A 348 6.49 -17.53 12.71
N ARG A 349 7.13 -16.67 11.91
CA ARG A 349 6.67 -16.30 10.56
C ARG A 349 6.52 -17.51 9.65
N TYR A 350 7.45 -18.46 9.73
CA TYR A 350 7.39 -19.70 8.97
C TYR A 350 6.22 -20.59 9.38
N LEU A 351 6.07 -20.87 10.69
CA LEU A 351 4.99 -21.72 11.20
C LEU A 351 3.60 -21.09 10.96
N LEU A 352 3.47 -19.79 11.20
CA LEU A 352 2.21 -19.07 11.04
C LEU A 352 1.91 -18.67 9.60
N GLY A 353 2.85 -18.83 8.66
CA GLY A 353 2.65 -18.54 7.25
C GLY A 353 2.47 -17.06 6.94
N SER A 354 3.37 -16.21 7.43
CA SER A 354 3.38 -14.76 7.13
C SER A 354 3.89 -14.48 5.71
N LEU A 355 3.19 -15.00 4.70
CA LEU A 355 3.64 -15.07 3.30
C LEU A 355 3.78 -13.72 2.60
N ASP A 356 3.11 -12.68 3.09
CA ASP A 356 3.20 -11.31 2.56
C ASP A 356 4.36 -10.51 3.18
N HIS A 357 5.02 -11.05 4.21
CA HIS A 357 6.18 -10.44 4.87
C HIS A 357 7.50 -10.68 4.10
N ASP A 358 7.55 -11.61 3.15
CA ASP A 358 8.82 -12.09 2.54
C ASP A 358 9.31 -11.35 1.31
N LYS A 359 8.54 -10.43 0.71
CA LYS A 359 8.87 -9.86 -0.61
C LYS A 359 10.02 -8.84 -0.66
N GLY A 360 11.02 -8.91 0.23
CA GLY A 360 12.00 -7.82 0.40
C GLY A 360 11.35 -6.48 0.77
N LYS A 361 10.04 -6.47 1.01
CA LYS A 361 9.29 -5.23 1.15
C LYS A 361 9.50 -4.63 2.52
N ASN A 362 9.85 -5.41 3.55
CA ASN A 362 9.92 -4.93 4.95
C ASN A 362 8.72 -4.03 5.34
N THR A 363 7.60 -4.00 4.61
CA THR A 363 6.54 -2.97 4.74
C THR A 363 5.70 -3.17 6.00
N VAL A 364 5.82 -4.36 6.57
CA VAL A 364 5.15 -4.91 7.75
C VAL A 364 6.13 -5.03 8.93
N LEU A 365 7.18 -4.20 8.92
CA LEU A 365 8.23 -4.15 9.94
C LEU A 365 8.41 -2.70 10.42
N TYR A 366 8.62 -2.56 11.72
CA TYR A 366 9.26 -1.39 12.32
C TYR A 366 10.62 -1.79 12.87
N MET A 367 11.55 -0.85 12.84
CA MET A 367 12.81 -0.91 13.56
C MET A 367 12.74 0.08 14.72
N TYR A 368 13.03 -0.40 15.93
CA TYR A 368 13.12 0.44 17.12
C TYR A 368 14.56 0.52 17.59
N HIS A 369 15.12 1.73 17.65
CA HIS A 369 16.44 1.97 18.21
C HIS A 369 16.30 2.36 19.68
N ARG A 370 16.75 1.48 20.55
CA ARG A 370 16.74 1.67 22.00
C ARG A 370 17.78 2.71 22.39
N LYS A 371 17.32 3.79 23.03
CA LYS A 371 18.20 4.82 23.61
C LYS A 371 18.04 4.93 25.13
N ASP A 372 17.25 4.05 25.72
CA ASP A 372 17.06 3.92 27.17
C ASP A 372 18.24 3.24 27.88
N THR A 373 19.21 2.71 27.12
CA THR A 373 20.41 2.05 27.62
C THR A 373 21.67 2.61 26.96
N ASP A 374 22.84 2.38 27.57
CA ASP A 374 24.14 2.76 26.96
C ASP A 374 24.53 1.89 25.75
N VAL A 375 23.68 0.92 25.37
CA VAL A 375 23.89 0.02 24.23
C VAL A 375 23.09 0.53 23.03
N ASP A 376 23.80 0.87 21.95
CA ASP A 376 23.23 1.18 20.63
C ASP A 376 22.62 -0.10 20.03
N TYR A 377 21.32 -0.31 20.27
CA TYR A 377 20.66 -1.60 20.05
C TYR A 377 19.35 -1.46 19.26
N TRP A 378 19.19 -2.30 18.23
CA TRP A 378 18.08 -2.25 17.29
C TRP A 378 17.19 -3.49 17.40
N VAL A 379 15.88 -3.26 17.56
CA VAL A 379 14.88 -4.32 17.75
C VAL A 379 13.91 -4.35 16.55
N PRO A 380 13.74 -5.49 15.87
CA PRO A 380 12.74 -5.66 14.82
C PRO A 380 11.34 -5.94 15.39
N LEU A 381 10.33 -5.23 14.90
CA LEU A 381 8.95 -5.29 15.37
C LEU A 381 7.97 -5.53 14.21
N HIS A 382 7.43 -6.74 14.10
CA HIS A 382 6.50 -7.11 13.03
C HIS A 382 5.03 -6.80 13.35
N TYR A 383 4.23 -6.52 12.32
CA TYR A 383 2.79 -6.23 12.42
C TYR A 383 2.06 -6.61 11.11
N ASP A 384 0.72 -6.47 11.04
CA ASP A 384 -0.09 -6.72 9.82
C ASP A 384 -0.17 -8.22 9.46
N PHE A 385 -0.86 -9.00 10.28
CA PHE A 385 -0.91 -10.48 10.15
C PHE A 385 -2.25 -11.00 9.58
N ASP A 386 -2.99 -10.18 8.86
CA ASP A 386 -4.26 -10.53 8.20
C ASP A 386 -4.08 -11.58 7.08
N MET A 387 -2.89 -11.62 6.46
CA MET A 387 -2.50 -12.59 5.43
C MET A 387 -1.74 -13.82 5.94
N ASN A 388 -1.80 -14.10 7.26
CA ASN A 388 -1.23 -15.31 7.85
C ASN A 388 -2.08 -16.58 7.56
N PHE A 389 -1.57 -17.74 7.97
CA PHE A 389 -2.28 -19.02 7.95
C PHE A 389 -2.84 -19.38 6.57
N GLY A 390 -2.00 -19.25 5.54
CA GLY A 390 -2.35 -19.62 4.17
C GLY A 390 -3.32 -18.65 3.50
N ASN A 391 -3.30 -17.37 3.85
CA ASN A 391 -4.11 -16.32 3.23
C ASN A 391 -3.29 -15.40 2.31
N TYR A 392 -2.70 -15.96 1.26
CA TYR A 392 -1.92 -15.19 0.31
C TYR A 392 -1.71 -15.92 -1.02
N LYS A 393 -2.11 -15.29 -2.14
CA LYS A 393 -1.84 -15.79 -3.51
C LYS A 393 -2.18 -17.27 -3.72
N ILE A 394 -1.15 -18.13 -3.77
CA ILE A 394 -1.22 -19.58 -3.91
C ILE A 394 -0.31 -20.14 -2.81
N PRO A 395 -0.85 -20.34 -1.59
CA PRO A 395 -0.07 -20.78 -0.44
C PRO A 395 0.33 -22.25 -0.57
N ASN A 396 1.48 -22.62 0.02
CA ASN A 396 1.97 -23.99 0.05
C ASN A 396 2.32 -24.39 1.49
N THR A 397 1.58 -25.36 2.04
CA THR A 397 1.77 -25.87 3.41
C THR A 397 2.99 -26.77 3.55
N MET A 398 3.59 -27.21 2.44
CA MET A 398 4.67 -28.19 2.37
C MET A 398 5.96 -27.59 1.77
N GLN A 399 6.31 -26.37 2.18
CA GLN A 399 7.52 -25.68 1.72
C GLN A 399 8.54 -25.56 2.85
N PRO A 400 9.82 -25.93 2.63
CA PRO A 400 10.84 -25.83 3.68
C PRO A 400 11.23 -24.37 3.95
N PHE A 401 11.77 -24.10 5.14
CA PHE A 401 12.16 -22.77 5.61
C PHE A 401 13.11 -22.07 4.64
N SER A 402 14.10 -22.77 4.09
CA SER A 402 15.06 -22.18 3.14
C SER A 402 14.42 -21.70 1.83
N LYS A 403 13.27 -22.26 1.45
CA LYS A 403 12.53 -21.86 0.24
C LYS A 403 11.44 -20.83 0.52
N GLU A 404 10.87 -20.81 1.72
CA GLU A 404 9.80 -19.88 2.08
C GLU A 404 10.36 -18.56 2.63
N ILE A 405 11.25 -18.63 3.61
CA ILE A 405 11.80 -17.47 4.30
C ILE A 405 13.21 -17.12 3.79
N ALA A 406 14.12 -18.08 3.77
CA ALA A 406 15.55 -17.83 3.56
C ALA A 406 16.04 -18.11 2.12
N TYR A 407 15.24 -17.74 1.12
CA TYR A 407 15.62 -17.87 -0.29
C TYR A 407 16.63 -16.77 -0.71
N LYS A 408 17.40 -17.04 -1.76
CA LYS A 408 18.59 -16.22 -2.13
C LYS A 408 18.26 -14.77 -2.50
N GLU A 409 17.11 -14.55 -3.12
CA GLU A 409 16.64 -13.23 -3.56
C GLU A 409 16.02 -12.42 -2.41
N ASN A 410 15.89 -12.98 -1.20
CA ASN A 410 15.44 -12.24 -0.02
C ASN A 410 16.54 -11.24 0.40
N PRO A 411 16.27 -9.92 0.53
CA PRO A 411 17.25 -8.95 1.02
C PRO A 411 17.87 -9.26 2.39
N LEU A 412 17.18 -10.07 3.21
CA LEU A 412 17.69 -10.55 4.51
C LEU A 412 18.60 -11.79 4.40
N TYR A 413 18.73 -12.40 3.22
CA TYR A 413 19.55 -13.60 3.00
C TYR A 413 20.99 -13.50 3.52
N PRO A 414 21.71 -12.35 3.40
CA PRO A 414 23.03 -12.21 4.01
C PRO A 414 23.02 -12.40 5.54
N ILE A 415 21.97 -11.94 6.22
CA ILE A 415 21.80 -12.10 7.67
C ILE A 415 21.44 -13.55 8.01
N TYR A 416 20.54 -14.18 7.25
CA TYR A 416 20.22 -15.60 7.43
C TYR A 416 21.46 -16.49 7.26
N LYS A 417 22.29 -16.21 6.25
CA LYS A 417 23.55 -16.93 6.01
C LYS A 417 24.56 -16.71 7.14
N LEU A 418 24.70 -15.48 7.65
CA LEU A 418 25.60 -15.16 8.76
C LEU A 418 25.19 -15.89 10.05
N LEU A 419 23.88 -15.96 10.31
CA LEU A 419 23.31 -16.65 11.46
C LEU A 419 23.13 -18.16 11.26
N LYS A 420 23.42 -18.69 10.06
CA LYS A 420 23.20 -20.10 9.69
C LYS A 420 21.76 -20.55 9.93
N LEU A 421 20.81 -19.76 9.43
CA LEU A 421 19.38 -20.06 9.47
C LEU A 421 18.97 -20.74 8.16
N ASP A 422 18.89 -22.06 8.20
CA ASP A 422 18.44 -22.93 7.13
C ASP A 422 17.71 -24.15 7.72
N ASP A 423 17.36 -25.11 6.87
CA ASP A 423 16.59 -26.30 7.27
C ASP A 423 17.38 -27.27 8.18
N GLU A 424 18.67 -27.06 8.41
CA GLU A 424 19.53 -27.88 9.28
C GLU A 424 19.90 -27.16 10.59
N SER A 425 19.42 -25.93 10.79
CA SER A 425 19.76 -25.09 11.94
C SER A 425 19.13 -25.59 13.24
N GLU A 426 19.94 -26.17 14.14
CA GLU A 426 19.48 -26.70 15.44
C GLU A 426 18.77 -25.64 16.30
N GLU A 427 19.24 -24.40 16.29
CA GLU A 427 18.64 -23.29 17.05
C GLU A 427 17.26 -22.92 16.49
N LEU A 428 17.15 -22.79 15.17
CA LEU A 428 15.88 -22.48 14.51
C LEU A 428 14.87 -23.61 14.73
N ILE A 429 15.29 -24.86 14.53
CA ILE A 429 14.44 -26.04 14.73
C ILE A 429 14.00 -26.15 16.18
N GLY A 430 14.90 -25.90 17.14
CA GLY A 430 14.56 -25.88 18.57
C GLY A 430 13.53 -24.80 18.92
N LEU A 431 13.65 -23.59 18.35
CA LEU A 431 12.64 -22.54 18.52
C LEU A 431 11.31 -22.90 17.86
N MET A 432 11.33 -23.53 16.69
CA MET A 432 10.12 -24.04 16.05
C MET A 432 9.43 -25.09 16.93
N ASP A 433 10.19 -26.01 17.52
CA ASP A 433 9.66 -27.02 18.43
C ASP A 433 9.02 -26.39 19.69
N GLU A 434 9.66 -25.40 20.30
CA GLU A 434 9.10 -24.62 21.42
C GLU A 434 7.77 -23.98 21.02
N ILE A 435 7.74 -23.28 19.88
CA ILE A 435 6.54 -22.59 19.38
C ILE A 435 5.42 -23.61 19.09
N MET A 436 5.74 -24.73 18.45
CA MET A 436 4.80 -25.81 18.13
C MET A 436 4.22 -26.44 19.39
N HIS A 437 5.03 -26.71 20.41
CA HIS A 437 4.55 -27.23 21.68
C HIS A 437 3.64 -26.23 22.41
N LYS A 438 4.06 -24.96 22.50
CA LYS A 438 3.42 -23.94 23.33
C LYS A 438 2.15 -23.35 22.70
N VAL A 439 2.21 -22.96 21.42
CA VAL A 439 1.18 -22.13 20.80
C VAL A 439 0.72 -22.63 19.43
N PHE A 440 1.61 -23.12 18.56
CA PHE A 440 1.25 -23.68 17.25
C PHE A 440 0.92 -25.18 17.36
N ASN A 441 0.11 -25.51 18.37
CA ASN A 441 -0.25 -26.87 18.75
C ASN A 441 -1.71 -27.15 18.32
N PRO A 442 -2.01 -28.20 17.53
CA PRO A 442 -3.38 -28.53 17.15
C PRO A 442 -4.34 -28.72 18.33
N ASN A 443 -3.86 -29.25 19.46
CA ASN A 443 -4.66 -29.40 20.69
C ASN A 443 -5.08 -28.05 21.30
N VAL A 444 -4.38 -26.98 20.95
CA VAL A 444 -4.55 -25.63 21.50
C VAL A 444 -5.26 -24.74 20.49
N LEU A 445 -4.77 -24.70 19.24
CA LEU A 445 -5.26 -23.79 18.21
C LEU A 445 -6.63 -24.16 17.69
N ILE A 446 -6.92 -25.44 17.47
CA ILE A 446 -8.21 -25.84 16.90
C ILE A 446 -9.36 -25.45 17.85
N PRO A 447 -9.32 -25.79 19.15
CA PRO A 447 -10.34 -25.31 20.10
C PRO A 447 -10.39 -23.78 20.20
N ARG A 448 -9.24 -23.10 20.10
CA ARG A 448 -9.18 -21.64 20.14
C ARG A 448 -9.86 -21.00 18.94
N ILE A 449 -9.66 -21.54 17.74
CA ILE A 449 -10.34 -21.11 16.51
C ILE A 449 -11.85 -21.26 16.69
N ASP A 450 -12.33 -22.41 17.19
CA ASP A 450 -13.76 -22.65 17.42
C ASP A 450 -14.35 -21.69 18.45
N GLN A 451 -13.63 -21.44 19.54
CA GLN A 451 -14.05 -20.50 20.58
C GLN A 451 -14.20 -19.07 20.02
N LEU A 452 -13.21 -18.58 19.27
CA LEU A 452 -13.24 -17.24 18.69
C LEU A 452 -14.31 -17.13 17.59
N LYS A 453 -14.42 -18.12 16.71
CA LYS A 453 -15.47 -18.22 15.69
C LYS A 453 -16.85 -18.09 16.34
N TYR A 454 -17.13 -18.91 17.35
CA TYR A 454 -18.40 -18.87 18.08
C TYR A 454 -18.66 -17.51 18.74
N PHE A 455 -17.63 -16.89 19.30
CA PHE A 455 -17.72 -15.57 19.93
C PHE A 455 -18.10 -14.47 18.93
N ILE A 456 -17.46 -14.45 17.74
CA ILE A 456 -17.63 -13.36 16.79
C ILE A 456 -18.74 -13.56 15.77
N GLN A 457 -19.23 -14.79 15.57
CA GLN A 457 -20.17 -15.15 14.50
C GLN A 457 -21.37 -14.20 14.36
N LYS A 458 -21.99 -13.79 15.48
CA LYS A 458 -23.14 -12.89 15.43
C LYS A 458 -22.78 -11.48 14.93
N TYR A 459 -21.58 -11.00 15.29
CA TYR A 459 -21.13 -9.66 14.89
C TYR A 459 -20.67 -9.64 13.44
N VAL A 460 -20.02 -10.72 12.97
CA VAL A 460 -19.70 -10.91 11.56
C VAL A 460 -20.97 -11.01 10.72
N LYS A 461 -21.99 -11.73 11.22
CA LYS A 461 -23.31 -11.77 10.58
C LYS A 461 -23.95 -10.38 10.50
N ASP A 462 -23.97 -9.63 11.60
CA ASP A 462 -24.49 -8.25 11.62
C ASP A 462 -23.73 -7.33 10.65
N ASP A 463 -22.43 -7.57 10.43
CA ASP A 463 -21.59 -6.80 9.51
C ASP A 463 -21.81 -7.14 8.02
N LEU A 464 -22.28 -8.35 7.75
CA LEU A 464 -22.54 -8.91 6.42
C LEU A 464 -24.04 -9.03 6.13
N THR A 465 -24.86 -8.29 6.88
CA THR A 465 -26.31 -8.20 6.66
C THR A 465 -26.64 -6.80 6.14
N GLU A 466 -27.34 -6.74 5.01
CA GLU A 466 -27.80 -5.49 4.41
C GLU A 466 -28.87 -4.82 5.28
N ASP A 467 -28.90 -3.48 5.27
CA ASP A 467 -30.01 -2.71 5.78
C ASP A 467 -31.25 -2.80 4.86
N LYS A 468 -32.33 -2.07 5.21
CA LYS A 468 -33.58 -2.12 4.43
C LYS A 468 -33.42 -1.54 3.02
N GLU A 469 -32.37 -0.75 2.83
CA GLU A 469 -32.02 -0.06 1.62
C GLU A 469 -30.98 -0.87 0.79
N GLY A 470 -30.59 -2.05 1.26
CA GLY A 470 -29.65 -2.95 0.56
C GLY A 470 -28.17 -2.66 0.81
N HIS A 471 -27.83 -1.83 1.80
CA HIS A 471 -26.43 -1.46 2.07
C HIS A 471 -25.85 -2.26 3.23
N LEU A 472 -24.62 -2.76 3.03
CA LEU A 472 -23.84 -3.36 4.09
C LEU A 472 -23.20 -2.29 5.00
N PRO A 473 -23.09 -2.52 6.33
CA PRO A 473 -22.47 -1.59 7.27
C PRO A 473 -21.05 -1.17 6.86
N GLY A 474 -20.82 0.15 6.82
CA GLY A 474 -19.52 0.77 6.57
C GLY A 474 -18.87 0.45 5.22
N ARG A 475 -19.62 -0.11 4.27
CA ARG A 475 -19.19 -0.32 2.89
C ARG A 475 -19.67 0.83 2.03
N PHE A 476 -18.78 1.33 1.19
CA PHE A 476 -19.03 2.38 0.23
C PHE A 476 -19.09 1.77 -1.17
N ASP A 477 -19.99 2.28 -1.99
CA ASP A 477 -19.96 1.99 -3.41
C ASP A 477 -18.69 2.60 -4.01
N ILE A 478 -17.95 1.79 -4.76
CA ILE A 478 -16.68 2.18 -5.36
C ILE A 478 -16.65 1.77 -6.83
N PRO A 479 -15.97 2.53 -7.70
CA PRO A 479 -15.92 2.22 -9.13
C PRO A 479 -15.20 0.89 -9.43
N VAL A 480 -14.30 0.47 -8.54
CA VAL A 480 -13.45 -0.71 -8.71
C VAL A 480 -13.56 -1.59 -7.46
N HIS A 481 -14.30 -2.68 -7.56
CA HIS A 481 -14.40 -3.65 -6.47
C HIS A 481 -13.22 -4.63 -6.50
N ARG A 482 -12.81 -5.08 -5.32
CA ARG A 482 -11.84 -6.17 -5.15
C ARG A 482 -12.57 -7.49 -5.04
N GLY A 483 -11.91 -8.59 -5.42
CA GLY A 483 -12.51 -9.91 -5.30
C GLY A 483 -12.86 -10.27 -3.85
N GLU A 484 -12.09 -9.74 -2.90
CA GLU A 484 -12.31 -9.90 -1.46
C GLU A 484 -13.50 -9.08 -0.93
N ASP A 485 -14.01 -8.09 -1.68
CA ASP A 485 -15.25 -7.38 -1.32
C ASP A 485 -16.50 -8.29 -1.48
N LEU A 486 -16.36 -9.42 -2.16
CA LEU A 486 -17.45 -10.39 -2.39
C LEU A 486 -17.63 -11.40 -1.24
N PHE A 487 -16.78 -11.37 -0.22
CA PHE A 487 -16.89 -12.31 0.89
C PHE A 487 -18.21 -12.18 1.64
N ASP A 488 -18.85 -13.31 1.89
CA ASP A 488 -20.12 -13.41 2.60
C ASP A 488 -20.00 -14.12 3.95
N TYR A 489 -21.11 -14.20 4.68
CA TYR A 489 -21.13 -14.86 6.00
C TYR A 489 -20.84 -16.37 5.91
N ASN A 490 -21.20 -17.01 4.79
CA ASN A 490 -20.93 -18.42 4.56
C ASN A 490 -19.43 -18.68 4.31
N ASP A 491 -18.70 -17.74 3.71
CA ASP A 491 -17.24 -17.80 3.61
C ASP A 491 -16.59 -17.77 4.99
N PHE A 492 -17.04 -16.88 5.89
CA PHE A 492 -16.58 -16.85 7.29
C PHE A 492 -16.82 -18.18 8.01
N GLU A 493 -18.04 -18.71 7.91
CA GLU A 493 -18.39 -19.97 8.56
C GLU A 493 -17.57 -21.15 8.04
N LYS A 494 -17.23 -21.18 6.75
CA LYS A 494 -16.54 -22.32 6.14
C LYS A 494 -15.02 -22.20 6.12
N ASN A 495 -14.48 -20.98 5.98
CA ASN A 495 -13.04 -20.74 5.89
C ASN A 495 -12.32 -20.88 7.22
N SER A 496 -13.00 -20.62 8.33
CA SER A 496 -12.46 -20.92 9.66
C SER A 496 -12.20 -22.44 9.87
N ASP A 497 -12.81 -23.31 9.05
CA ASP A 497 -12.57 -24.75 9.04
C ASP A 497 -11.62 -25.17 7.91
N PHE A 498 -12.13 -25.89 6.90
CA PHE A 498 -11.34 -26.57 5.85
C PHE A 498 -11.72 -26.12 4.43
N THR A 499 -12.50 -25.06 4.29
CA THR A 499 -12.89 -24.56 2.97
C THR A 499 -11.93 -23.48 2.50
N THR A 500 -11.30 -23.73 1.37
CA THR A 500 -10.49 -22.75 0.65
C THR A 500 -11.39 -21.76 -0.07
N ILE A 501 -11.17 -20.47 0.17
CA ILE A 501 -11.82 -19.39 -0.56
C ILE A 501 -10.80 -18.82 -1.55
N GLU A 502 -11.17 -18.76 -2.82
CA GLU A 502 -10.36 -18.17 -3.88
C GLU A 502 -11.08 -16.97 -4.46
N THR A 503 -10.35 -15.88 -4.70
CA THR A 503 -10.84 -14.75 -5.48
C THR A 503 -10.08 -14.66 -6.80
N ILE A 504 -10.81 -14.54 -7.90
CA ILE A 504 -10.28 -14.30 -9.23
C ILE A 504 -10.79 -12.93 -9.68
N GLN A 505 -9.88 -11.96 -9.73
CA GLN A 505 -10.17 -10.60 -10.19
C GLN A 505 -9.56 -10.39 -11.57
N TYR A 506 -10.40 -10.24 -12.58
CA TYR A 506 -9.95 -9.92 -13.93
C TYR A 506 -9.57 -8.45 -14.04
N HIS A 507 -8.49 -8.17 -14.78
CA HIS A 507 -8.02 -6.81 -15.01
C HIS A 507 -8.77 -6.11 -16.14
N ASN A 508 -9.43 -6.86 -17.03
CA ASN A 508 -10.21 -6.34 -18.15
C ASN A 508 -11.18 -7.42 -18.68
N ASP A 509 -11.99 -7.06 -19.68
CA ASP A 509 -13.04 -7.93 -20.24
C ASP A 509 -12.62 -8.71 -21.49
N PHE A 510 -11.38 -8.55 -21.97
CA PHE A 510 -10.92 -9.13 -23.24
C PHE A 510 -9.74 -10.10 -23.10
N ASN A 511 -9.04 -10.09 -21.97
CA ASN A 511 -7.89 -10.95 -21.68
C ASN A 511 -8.13 -11.77 -20.43
N ASP A 512 -8.86 -12.87 -20.58
CA ASP A 512 -9.15 -13.81 -19.49
C ASP A 512 -7.92 -14.54 -18.92
N LYS A 513 -6.73 -14.31 -19.48
CA LYS A 513 -5.47 -14.85 -18.94
C LYS A 513 -4.80 -13.89 -17.96
N ASP A 514 -5.24 -12.64 -17.90
CA ASP A 514 -4.68 -11.62 -17.00
C ASP A 514 -5.63 -11.36 -15.83
N PHE A 515 -5.33 -11.97 -14.69
CA PHE A 515 -6.12 -11.85 -13.48
C PHE A 515 -5.24 -11.90 -12.23
N ARG A 516 -5.66 -11.17 -11.20
CA ARG A 516 -5.17 -11.35 -9.84
C ARG A 516 -5.92 -12.50 -9.19
N ARG A 517 -5.16 -13.51 -8.74
CA ARG A 517 -5.67 -14.59 -7.90
C ARG A 517 -5.19 -14.42 -6.45
N THR A 518 -6.11 -14.54 -5.51
CA THR A 518 -5.78 -14.73 -4.10
C THR A 518 -6.49 -15.96 -3.55
N THR A 519 -5.85 -16.64 -2.60
CA THR A 519 -6.35 -17.87 -1.99
C THR A 519 -6.18 -17.78 -0.49
N ALA A 520 -7.29 -18.00 0.22
CA ALA A 520 -7.35 -18.20 1.65
C ALA A 520 -7.65 -19.68 1.91
N LEU A 521 -6.65 -20.46 2.34
CA LEU A 521 -6.90 -21.85 2.78
C LEU A 521 -7.83 -21.86 4.00
N GLY A 522 -8.41 -23.03 4.29
CA GLY A 522 -9.07 -23.21 5.58
C GLY A 522 -8.10 -22.91 6.73
N LEU A 523 -8.51 -22.17 7.75
CA LEU A 523 -7.64 -21.81 8.86
C LEU A 523 -7.13 -23.05 9.60
N LYS A 524 -8.01 -24.04 9.84
CA LYS A 524 -7.61 -25.35 10.42
C LYS A 524 -6.78 -26.18 9.46
N GLN A 525 -7.02 -26.07 8.16
CA GLN A 525 -6.21 -26.73 7.13
C GLN A 525 -4.73 -26.30 7.25
N TRP A 526 -4.44 -24.99 7.27
CA TRP A 526 -3.06 -24.51 7.41
C TRP A 526 -2.41 -25.03 8.68
N VAL A 527 -3.09 -24.90 9.83
CA VAL A 527 -2.57 -25.36 11.13
C VAL A 527 -2.19 -26.84 11.08
N ILE A 528 -3.08 -27.71 10.59
CA ILE A 528 -2.83 -29.15 10.56
C ILE A 528 -1.73 -29.52 9.57
N GLU A 529 -1.78 -29.01 8.34
CA GLU A 529 -0.83 -29.39 7.30
C GLU A 529 0.58 -28.87 7.58
N ARG A 530 0.71 -27.59 7.96
CA ARG A 530 2.01 -27.00 8.30
C ARG A 530 2.61 -27.67 9.54
N PHE A 531 1.80 -27.99 10.55
CA PHE A 531 2.26 -28.71 11.74
C PHE A 531 2.81 -30.09 11.36
N LYS A 532 2.02 -30.92 10.65
CA LYS A 532 2.44 -32.26 10.19
C LYS A 532 3.70 -32.20 9.32
N TYR A 533 3.78 -31.22 8.42
CA TYR A 533 4.95 -31.00 7.58
C TYR A 533 6.19 -30.70 8.43
N ALA A 534 6.12 -29.73 9.35
CA ALA A 534 7.24 -29.37 10.22
C ALA A 534 7.71 -30.57 11.07
N CYS A 535 6.79 -31.35 11.65
CA CYS A 535 7.14 -32.56 12.41
C CYS A 535 7.93 -33.57 11.58
N THR A 536 7.49 -33.80 10.33
CA THR A 536 8.11 -34.79 9.44
C THR A 536 9.45 -34.30 8.90
N THR A 537 9.48 -33.06 8.41
CA THR A 537 10.64 -32.47 7.75
C THR A 537 11.80 -32.20 8.71
N TYR A 538 11.51 -31.80 9.95
CA TYR A 538 12.53 -31.46 10.95
C TYR A 538 12.67 -32.52 12.06
N HIS A 539 12.03 -33.69 11.90
CA HIS A 539 12.12 -34.83 12.82
C HIS A 539 11.77 -34.51 14.28
N LEU A 540 10.73 -33.69 14.48
CA LEU A 540 10.25 -33.28 15.80
C LEU A 540 9.29 -34.33 16.40
N ASP A 541 9.35 -34.54 17.72
CA ASP A 541 8.35 -35.36 18.42
C ASP A 541 7.05 -34.56 18.60
N CYS A 542 6.07 -34.88 17.76
CA CYS A 542 4.76 -34.25 17.77
C CYS A 542 3.63 -35.16 18.28
N SER A 543 3.97 -36.28 18.92
CA SER A 543 3.00 -37.30 19.36
C SER A 543 1.96 -36.75 20.34
N TYR A 544 2.27 -35.64 21.04
CA TYR A 544 1.32 -34.94 21.89
C TYR A 544 0.06 -34.46 21.14
N ALA A 545 0.16 -34.18 19.84
CA ALA A 545 -0.96 -33.71 19.02
C ALA A 545 -1.84 -34.86 18.49
N ASP A 546 -1.42 -36.11 18.63
CA ASP A 546 -2.12 -37.28 18.06
C ASP A 546 -3.56 -37.40 18.56
N SER A 547 -3.83 -36.98 19.80
CA SER A 547 -5.19 -37.03 20.38
C SER A 547 -6.23 -36.20 19.62
N VAL A 548 -5.79 -35.15 18.93
CA VAL A 548 -6.63 -34.33 18.05
C VAL A 548 -6.42 -34.75 16.60
N LEU A 549 -5.17 -34.91 16.14
CA LEU A 549 -4.88 -35.22 14.75
C LEU A 549 -5.37 -36.60 14.28
N SER A 550 -5.61 -37.55 15.19
CA SER A 550 -6.17 -38.87 14.86
C SER A 550 -7.69 -38.88 14.73
N ARG A 551 -8.39 -37.85 15.21
CA ARG A 551 -9.85 -37.80 15.14
C ARG A 551 -10.31 -37.71 13.69
N PRO A 552 -11.38 -38.43 13.29
CA PRO A 552 -11.85 -38.44 11.90
C PRO A 552 -12.05 -37.04 11.30
N GLU A 553 -12.52 -36.06 12.10
CA GLU A 553 -12.71 -34.70 11.63
C GLU A 553 -11.42 -33.95 11.23
N TYR A 554 -10.24 -34.41 11.68
CA TYR A 554 -8.94 -33.77 11.44
C TYR A 554 -7.94 -34.70 10.71
N SER A 555 -8.24 -36.00 10.60
CA SER A 555 -7.43 -36.99 9.88
C SER A 555 -7.94 -37.26 8.46
N ASP A 556 -9.25 -37.14 8.21
CA ASP A 556 -9.91 -37.42 6.93
C ASP A 556 -10.85 -36.27 6.51
N TYR A 557 -10.35 -35.04 6.60
CA TYR A 557 -11.11 -33.86 6.19
C TYR A 557 -11.08 -33.67 4.68
N ASN A 558 -12.19 -33.20 4.11
CA ASN A 558 -12.28 -32.85 2.70
C ASN A 558 -12.10 -31.34 2.51
N ILE A 559 -11.13 -30.95 1.69
CA ILE A 559 -10.91 -29.56 1.31
C ILE A 559 -11.93 -29.19 0.23
N LYS A 560 -12.89 -28.34 0.62
CA LYS A 560 -13.82 -27.72 -0.33
C LYS A 560 -13.21 -26.43 -0.87
N LYS A 561 -13.62 -26.04 -2.07
CA LYS A 561 -13.23 -24.77 -2.68
C LYS A 561 -14.46 -23.95 -3.05
N ILE A 562 -14.46 -22.68 -2.67
CA ILE A 562 -15.40 -21.66 -3.13
C ILE A 562 -14.58 -20.65 -3.94
N THR A 563 -15.05 -20.30 -5.13
CA THR A 563 -14.39 -19.31 -5.99
C THR A 563 -15.33 -18.14 -6.23
N HIS A 564 -14.86 -16.95 -5.88
CA HIS A 564 -15.50 -15.68 -6.19
C HIS A 564 -14.83 -15.07 -7.42
N VAL A 565 -15.64 -14.67 -8.41
CA VAL A 565 -15.15 -14.06 -9.65
C VAL A 565 -15.59 -12.60 -9.68
N GLN A 566 -14.62 -11.70 -9.75
CA GLN A 566 -14.83 -10.26 -9.85
C GLN A 566 -14.40 -9.77 -11.23
N ARG A 567 -15.35 -9.12 -11.94
CA ARG A 567 -15.09 -8.34 -13.15
C ARG A 567 -15.56 -6.92 -12.90
N ASN A 568 -14.69 -5.95 -13.18
CA ASN A 568 -15.02 -4.55 -13.00
C ASN A 568 -15.69 -4.02 -14.27
N GLY A 569 -16.46 -2.94 -14.11
CA GLY A 569 -16.96 -2.17 -15.25
C GLY A 569 -15.87 -1.25 -15.81
N GLY A 570 -16.28 -0.07 -16.30
CA GLY A 570 -15.35 0.91 -16.85
C GLY A 570 -14.85 0.54 -18.25
N CYS A 571 -13.80 1.23 -18.69
CA CYS A 571 -13.26 1.08 -20.03
C CYS A 571 -12.69 -0.30 -20.22
N LYS A 572 -13.30 -1.07 -21.13
CA LYS A 572 -12.94 -2.46 -21.41
C LYS A 572 -12.82 -3.34 -20.15
N GLY A 573 -13.60 -3.06 -19.12
CA GLY A 573 -13.60 -3.83 -17.87
C GLY A 573 -12.45 -3.54 -16.90
N THR A 574 -11.66 -2.50 -17.13
CA THR A 574 -10.50 -2.17 -16.27
C THR A 574 -10.85 -1.57 -14.92
N GLY A 575 -12.10 -1.15 -14.73
CA GLY A 575 -12.54 -0.34 -13.60
C GLY A 575 -12.15 1.14 -13.72
N TYR A 576 -11.36 1.53 -14.72
CA TYR A 576 -11.01 2.92 -14.98
C TYR A 576 -11.92 3.53 -16.07
N ALA A 577 -12.02 4.85 -16.09
CA ALA A 577 -12.70 5.59 -17.15
C ALA A 577 -12.08 5.36 -18.54
N CYS A 578 -12.88 5.51 -19.60
CA CYS A 578 -12.29 5.69 -20.93
C CYS A 578 -11.78 7.12 -21.08
N CYS A 579 -10.65 7.30 -21.76
CA CYS A 579 -10.20 8.63 -22.15
C CYS A 579 -11.11 9.14 -23.26
N ILE A 580 -11.67 10.33 -23.10
CA ILE A 580 -12.66 10.93 -24.03
C ILE A 580 -12.14 12.20 -24.72
N MET A 581 -10.96 12.69 -24.35
CA MET A 581 -10.36 13.89 -24.91
C MET A 581 -9.44 13.51 -26.09
N ASN A 582 -9.70 14.14 -27.25
CA ASN A 582 -9.03 13.81 -28.53
C ASN A 582 -7.56 14.28 -28.65
N ASN A 583 -6.99 14.89 -27.62
CA ASN A 583 -5.61 15.43 -27.60
C ASN A 583 -4.67 14.56 -26.77
N GLY A 584 -4.85 13.24 -26.87
CA GLY A 584 -4.43 12.28 -25.88
C GLY A 584 -2.94 12.32 -25.53
N TYR A 585 -2.62 12.89 -24.37
CA TYR A 585 -1.36 12.62 -23.70
C TYR A 585 -1.36 11.14 -23.31
N ILE A 586 -0.40 10.39 -23.85
CA ILE A 586 -0.15 9.02 -23.45
C ILE A 586 0.78 9.08 -22.24
N ASP A 587 0.29 8.59 -21.10
CA ASP A 587 1.09 8.45 -19.89
C ASP A 587 1.92 7.15 -19.93
N SER A 588 1.26 6.04 -20.26
CA SER A 588 1.87 4.72 -20.22
C SER A 588 1.14 3.73 -21.13
N THR A 589 1.73 2.56 -21.35
CA THR A 589 1.10 1.45 -22.07
C THR A 589 1.53 0.13 -21.44
N ASP A 590 0.58 -0.77 -21.21
CA ASP A 590 0.79 -2.09 -20.64
C ASP A 590 -0.10 -3.16 -21.33
N SER A 591 -0.34 -4.29 -20.66
CA SER A 591 -1.19 -5.38 -21.19
C SER A 591 -2.67 -5.01 -21.29
N ASP A 592 -3.15 -4.03 -20.54
CA ASP A 592 -4.53 -3.54 -20.56
C ASP A 592 -4.76 -2.51 -21.69
N GLY A 593 -3.69 -1.81 -22.10
CA GLY A 593 -3.70 -0.96 -23.28
C GLY A 593 -2.92 0.33 -23.08
N THR A 594 -3.30 1.38 -23.79
CA THR A 594 -2.67 2.69 -23.70
C THR A 594 -3.45 3.56 -22.72
N TRP A 595 -2.75 4.12 -21.75
CA TRP A 595 -3.29 4.91 -20.66
C TRP A 595 -3.02 6.40 -20.87
N GLY A 596 -4.02 7.21 -20.53
CA GLY A 596 -3.92 8.67 -20.48
C GLY A 596 -4.27 9.20 -19.10
N ILE A 597 -4.14 10.53 -18.95
CA ILE A 597 -4.58 11.23 -17.75
C ILE A 597 -5.56 12.34 -18.15
N GLU A 598 -6.80 12.23 -17.67
CA GLU A 598 -7.85 13.23 -17.86
C GLU A 598 -8.39 13.66 -16.50
N GLY A 599 -8.51 14.97 -16.29
CA GLY A 599 -8.89 15.54 -14.99
C GLY A 599 -8.01 15.10 -13.81
N GLY A 600 -6.74 14.77 -14.08
CA GLY A 600 -5.81 14.26 -13.08
C GLY A 600 -6.07 12.80 -12.65
N ARG A 601 -6.83 12.03 -13.44
CA ARG A 601 -7.12 10.61 -13.23
C ARG A 601 -6.68 9.77 -14.42
N TYR A 602 -6.23 8.56 -14.14
CA TYR A 602 -5.97 7.57 -15.16
C TYR A 602 -7.24 7.19 -15.91
N CYS A 603 -7.12 7.11 -17.23
CA CYS A 603 -8.14 6.61 -18.13
C CYS A 603 -7.48 5.72 -19.18
N LEU A 604 -8.24 4.79 -19.74
CA LEU A 604 -7.78 3.89 -20.80
C LEU A 604 -8.32 4.39 -22.15
N TYR A 605 -7.50 4.42 -23.19
CA TYR A 605 -8.01 4.67 -24.54
C TYR A 605 -8.65 3.40 -25.13
N GLU A 606 -9.86 3.53 -25.68
CA GLU A 606 -10.54 2.42 -26.35
C GLU A 606 -9.78 1.96 -27.60
N GLU A 607 -9.20 2.91 -28.32
CA GLU A 607 -8.30 2.68 -29.44
C GLU A 607 -7.05 3.50 -29.22
N LYS A 608 -5.88 3.00 -29.63
CA LYS A 608 -4.64 3.77 -29.50
C LYS A 608 -4.84 5.13 -30.18
N PRO A 609 -4.68 6.25 -29.46
CA PRO A 609 -4.90 7.56 -30.04
C PRO A 609 -3.93 7.71 -31.21
N LYS A 610 -4.46 8.07 -32.39
CA LYS A 610 -3.62 8.40 -33.54
C LYS A 610 -2.76 9.59 -33.12
N ASN A 611 -1.43 9.41 -33.10
CA ASN A 611 -0.53 10.53 -32.89
C ASN A 611 -0.95 11.68 -33.82
N ASN A 612 -1.08 12.90 -33.31
CA ASN A 612 -1.33 14.10 -34.12
C ASN A 612 -0.15 14.46 -35.07
N ASN A 613 0.74 13.51 -35.35
CA ASN A 613 1.58 13.50 -36.53
C ASN A 613 0.98 12.47 -37.49
N GLY A 614 0.06 12.92 -38.35
CA GLY A 614 -0.66 12.05 -39.28
C GLY A 614 0.25 11.10 -40.03
N LYS A 615 0.23 9.84 -39.63
CA LYS A 615 0.50 8.67 -40.45
C LYS A 615 -0.45 7.58 -39.97
N GLU A 616 -1.34 7.17 -40.87
CA GLU A 616 -2.22 6.04 -40.67
C GLU A 616 -1.39 4.77 -40.56
N ASP A 617 -1.60 4.02 -39.47
CA ASP A 617 -1.18 2.64 -39.36
C ASP A 617 -2.14 1.80 -40.24
N ASP A 618 -1.71 1.53 -41.46
CA ASP A 618 -2.29 0.46 -42.26
C ASP A 618 -1.27 -0.66 -42.42
N LYS A 619 -1.81 -1.87 -42.37
CA LYS A 619 -1.14 -3.14 -42.07
C LYS A 619 -0.05 -3.53 -43.08
N ASP A 620 0.80 -4.44 -42.58
CA ASP A 620 1.74 -5.28 -43.31
C ASP A 620 3.06 -4.62 -43.72
N LYS A 621 4.08 -4.79 -42.86
CA LYS A 621 5.35 -5.44 -43.21
C LYS A 621 6.24 -5.66 -41.99
N GLU A 622 6.74 -6.89 -41.92
CA GLU A 622 7.89 -7.32 -41.11
C GLU A 622 9.12 -6.44 -41.38
N ASP A 623 9.99 -6.37 -40.36
CA ASP A 623 11.37 -5.90 -40.34
C ASP A 623 11.63 -4.42 -40.69
N ASP A 624 11.97 -3.61 -39.67
CA ASP A 624 13.38 -3.27 -39.42
C ASP A 624 13.58 -2.56 -38.06
N LYS A 625 14.66 -2.91 -37.37
CA LYS A 625 15.16 -2.19 -36.19
C LYS A 625 15.98 -0.99 -36.67
N ASP A 626 15.76 0.22 -36.15
CA ASP A 626 16.85 0.95 -35.46
C ASP A 626 16.46 2.31 -34.82
N ASN A 627 17.00 2.50 -33.61
CA ASN A 627 17.57 3.72 -33.00
C ASN A 627 16.75 5.01 -32.74
N ASP A 628 16.35 5.23 -31.47
CA ASP A 628 16.46 6.56 -30.82
C ASP A 628 16.62 6.51 -29.28
N GLU A 629 17.63 5.79 -28.79
CA GLU A 629 17.87 5.58 -27.34
C GLU A 629 18.83 6.58 -26.67
N ASN A 630 19.42 7.55 -27.37
CA ASN A 630 20.66 8.18 -26.89
C ASN A 630 20.58 9.61 -26.32
N CYS A 631 19.39 10.13 -26.03
CA CYS A 631 19.28 11.47 -25.44
C CYS A 631 19.08 11.49 -23.93
N TRP A 632 20.18 11.77 -23.23
CA TRP A 632 20.23 11.74 -21.77
C TRP A 632 19.52 12.92 -21.10
N SER A 633 19.40 14.10 -21.74
CA SER A 633 18.85 15.32 -21.10
C SER A 633 17.34 15.25 -20.90
N MET A 634 16.65 14.41 -21.69
CA MET A 634 15.21 14.21 -21.60
C MET A 634 14.78 13.67 -20.25
N LYS A 635 15.60 12.81 -19.62
CA LYS A 635 15.36 12.28 -18.27
C LYS A 635 15.49 13.35 -17.18
N GLU A 636 16.15 14.46 -17.48
CA GLU A 636 16.35 15.59 -16.58
C GLU A 636 15.39 16.76 -16.89
N GLY A 637 14.43 16.55 -17.81
CA GLY A 637 13.39 17.52 -18.15
C GLY A 637 13.79 18.55 -19.22
N TYR A 638 14.92 18.36 -19.90
CA TYR A 638 15.40 19.27 -20.95
C TYR A 638 15.52 18.56 -22.31
N PRO A 639 15.15 19.22 -23.42
CA PRO A 639 15.26 18.63 -24.75
C PRO A 639 16.72 18.33 -25.14
N CYS A 640 16.91 17.50 -26.16
CA CYS A 640 18.21 17.36 -26.83
C CYS A 640 18.44 18.58 -27.72
N CYS A 641 19.69 19.00 -27.89
CA CYS A 641 20.01 20.02 -28.88
C CYS A 641 19.69 19.48 -30.27
N LYS A 642 18.83 20.18 -31.01
CA LYS A 642 18.35 19.77 -32.33
C LYS A 642 19.23 20.32 -33.45
N ASP A 643 19.84 21.48 -33.24
CA ASP A 643 20.80 22.04 -34.19
C ASP A 643 22.14 21.32 -34.04
N GLU A 644 22.52 20.66 -35.13
CA GLU A 644 23.80 20.01 -35.31
C GLU A 644 25.00 20.97 -35.28
N ASN A 645 24.83 22.27 -34.97
CA ASN A 645 25.89 23.26 -34.78
C ASN A 645 25.83 23.98 -33.42
N THR A 646 24.96 23.58 -32.49
CA THR A 646 24.84 24.25 -31.18
C THR A 646 26.16 24.21 -30.41
N PRO A 647 26.68 25.37 -29.95
CA PRO A 647 27.91 25.44 -29.18
C PRO A 647 27.67 24.99 -27.73
N VAL A 648 28.69 24.35 -27.13
CA VAL A 648 28.68 23.99 -25.72
C VAL A 648 28.67 25.28 -24.89
N SER A 649 27.58 25.47 -24.15
CA SER A 649 27.36 26.62 -23.28
C SER A 649 27.71 26.33 -21.82
N TYR A 650 27.67 25.06 -21.42
CA TYR A 650 28.01 24.63 -20.05
C TYR A 650 28.39 23.14 -20.00
N ILE A 651 29.34 22.77 -19.14
CA ILE A 651 29.72 21.38 -18.87
C ILE A 651 29.51 21.10 -17.37
N SER A 652 28.69 20.11 -17.05
CA SER A 652 28.38 19.74 -15.67
C SER A 652 29.59 19.14 -14.96
N LYS A 653 30.03 19.74 -13.85
CA LYS A 653 31.17 19.24 -13.06
C LYS A 653 30.91 17.92 -12.33
N SER A 654 29.65 17.58 -12.05
CA SER A 654 29.27 16.35 -11.33
C SER A 654 29.06 15.16 -12.26
N THR A 655 28.64 15.41 -13.51
CA THR A 655 28.27 14.34 -14.46
C THR A 655 29.09 14.33 -15.74
N GLY A 656 29.89 15.36 -16.01
CA GLY A 656 30.70 15.49 -17.24
C GLY A 656 29.89 15.80 -18.51
N LYS A 657 28.57 16.00 -18.40
CA LYS A 657 27.67 16.15 -19.54
C LYS A 657 27.67 17.58 -20.11
N GLU A 658 27.63 17.69 -21.43
CA GLU A 658 27.70 18.96 -22.18
C GLU A 658 26.31 19.51 -22.53
N TRP A 659 26.10 20.80 -22.31
CA TRP A 659 24.83 21.47 -22.52
C TRP A 659 24.98 22.61 -23.54
N GLY A 660 24.00 22.74 -24.43
CA GLY A 660 23.87 23.82 -25.40
C GLY A 660 22.64 24.70 -25.12
N MET A 661 22.48 25.77 -25.89
CA MET A 661 21.33 26.66 -25.79
C MET A 661 20.77 26.97 -27.17
N GLU A 662 19.50 26.60 -27.40
CA GLU A 662 18.78 26.81 -28.67
C GLU A 662 17.51 27.61 -28.38
N ASN A 663 17.29 28.69 -29.13
CA ASN A 663 16.12 29.57 -28.97
C ASN A 663 15.91 30.09 -27.52
N GLY A 664 16.99 30.22 -26.75
CA GLY A 664 16.94 30.66 -25.35
C GLY A 664 16.61 29.57 -24.32
N GLU A 665 16.51 28.31 -24.75
CA GLU A 665 16.25 27.15 -23.88
C GLU A 665 17.47 26.21 -23.81
N TRP A 666 17.67 25.59 -22.64
CA TRP A 666 18.76 24.64 -22.40
C TRP A 666 18.46 23.29 -23.06
N CYS A 667 19.48 22.72 -23.69
CA CYS A 667 19.39 21.42 -24.34
C CYS A 667 20.64 20.56 -24.11
N GLY A 668 20.49 19.23 -24.08
CA GLY A 668 21.60 18.29 -23.92
C GLY A 668 22.28 17.98 -25.25
N ILE A 669 23.61 18.06 -25.28
CA ILE A 669 24.41 17.71 -26.46
C ILE A 669 24.70 16.20 -26.42
N VAL A 670 24.51 15.51 -27.56
CA VAL A 670 24.64 14.05 -27.70
C VAL A 670 25.54 13.69 -28.89
N ASP A 671 26.23 12.54 -28.81
CA ASP A 671 27.36 12.13 -29.67
C ASP A 671 27.01 11.82 -31.16
N LYS A 672 25.79 12.11 -31.64
CA LYS A 672 25.39 11.91 -33.05
C LYS A 672 25.35 13.22 -33.84
N GLN A 673 26.49 13.90 -33.90
CA GLN A 673 26.72 14.94 -34.89
C GLN A 673 28.00 14.55 -35.64
N LYS A 674 27.88 14.26 -36.94
CA LYS A 674 28.98 13.95 -37.86
C LYS A 674 29.91 15.17 -38.00
N ARG A 675 30.67 15.48 -36.94
CA ARG A 675 31.45 16.69 -36.81
C ARG A 675 32.94 16.38 -36.88
N CYS A 676 33.63 17.31 -37.52
CA CYS A 676 35.05 17.59 -37.37
C CYS A 676 35.16 19.05 -36.88
N SER A 677 36.33 19.49 -36.44
CA SER A 677 36.53 20.91 -36.11
C SER A 677 36.20 21.81 -37.31
N LYS A 678 35.48 22.92 -37.10
CA LYS A 678 35.26 23.93 -38.14
C LYS A 678 36.49 24.84 -38.26
N VAL A 679 37.18 24.76 -39.38
CA VAL A 679 38.21 25.73 -39.80
C VAL A 679 37.71 26.43 -41.05
N GLU A 680 37.73 27.76 -41.04
CA GLU A 680 37.22 28.58 -42.14
C GLU A 680 37.97 28.23 -43.45
N GLY A 681 37.20 27.86 -44.49
CA GLY A 681 37.74 27.42 -45.78
C GLY A 681 37.85 25.90 -45.98
N TYR A 682 37.65 25.06 -44.95
CA TYR A 682 37.84 23.62 -45.03
C TYR A 682 36.62 22.82 -44.56
N LYS A 683 36.33 21.69 -45.24
CA LYS A 683 35.18 20.81 -44.95
C LYS A 683 35.62 19.58 -44.16
N CYS A 684 34.69 18.88 -43.51
CA CYS A 684 34.98 17.56 -42.95
C CYS A 684 35.21 16.53 -44.04
N CYS A 685 36.17 15.63 -43.81
CA CYS A 685 36.37 14.46 -44.68
C CYS A 685 35.12 13.59 -44.62
N LYS A 686 34.64 13.13 -45.77
CA LYS A 686 33.37 12.38 -45.87
C LYS A 686 33.56 10.88 -46.04
N SER A 687 34.74 10.46 -46.45
CA SER A 687 35.03 9.11 -46.95
C SER A 687 36.37 8.55 -46.49
N THR A 688 37.23 9.35 -45.85
CA THR A 688 38.52 8.92 -45.31
C THR A 688 38.68 9.27 -43.83
N CYS A 689 39.19 8.31 -43.08
CA CYS A 689 39.71 8.49 -41.72
C CYS A 689 41.24 8.56 -41.68
N THR A 690 41.91 8.55 -42.85
CA THR A 690 43.38 8.53 -42.93
C THR A 690 43.96 9.93 -42.69
N VAL A 691 44.65 10.09 -41.57
CA VAL A 691 45.31 11.35 -41.20
C VAL A 691 46.54 11.56 -42.09
N SER A 692 46.50 12.61 -42.91
CA SER A 692 47.58 13.02 -43.81
C SER A 692 48.48 14.11 -43.18
N TYR A 693 47.95 14.89 -42.24
CA TYR A 693 48.68 15.92 -41.49
C TYR A 693 47.99 16.21 -40.15
N THR A 694 48.74 16.70 -39.15
CA THR A 694 48.18 17.03 -37.83
C THR A 694 48.81 18.28 -37.26
N ASP A 695 47.96 19.20 -36.81
CA ASP A 695 48.29 20.38 -36.02
C ASP A 695 47.33 20.48 -34.83
N SER A 696 46.75 21.66 -34.56
CA SER A 696 45.58 21.81 -33.69
C SER A 696 44.36 20.98 -34.12
N ASN A 697 44.34 20.46 -35.36
CA ASN A 697 43.33 19.55 -35.91
C ASN A 697 43.99 18.37 -36.65
N LYS A 698 43.22 17.29 -36.86
CA LYS A 698 43.62 16.16 -37.72
C LYS A 698 43.10 16.38 -39.13
N TRP A 699 43.97 16.31 -40.12
CA TRP A 699 43.65 16.62 -41.52
C TRP A 699 43.77 15.39 -42.42
N GLY A 700 42.83 15.23 -43.35
CA GLY A 700 42.86 14.26 -44.43
C GLY A 700 42.88 14.95 -45.80
N VAL A 701 43.11 14.17 -46.85
CA VAL A 701 43.04 14.66 -48.24
C VAL A 701 42.04 13.81 -49.02
N GLU A 702 41.04 14.45 -49.60
CA GLU A 702 40.02 13.82 -50.46
C GLU A 702 39.89 14.61 -51.76
N ASN A 703 39.90 13.93 -52.91
CA ASN A 703 39.78 14.57 -54.23
C ASN A 703 40.79 15.72 -54.46
N ASN A 704 42.02 15.57 -53.95
CA ASN A 704 43.07 16.59 -53.95
C ASN A 704 42.75 17.88 -53.16
N GLU A 705 41.75 17.87 -52.30
CA GLU A 705 41.41 18.97 -51.38
C GLU A 705 41.66 18.56 -49.92
N TRP A 706 42.08 19.52 -49.10
CA TRP A 706 42.25 19.31 -47.66
C TRP A 706 40.90 19.30 -46.94
N CYS A 707 40.72 18.34 -46.05
CA CYS A 707 39.55 18.21 -45.21
C CYS A 707 39.96 17.85 -43.78
N ILE A 708 39.06 18.06 -42.81
CA ILE A 708 39.32 17.77 -41.40
C ILE A 708 38.70 16.44 -41.04
N ILE A 709 39.48 15.58 -40.38
CA ILE A 709 39.08 14.24 -39.99
C ILE A 709 37.94 14.34 -38.97
N PRO A 710 36.79 13.69 -39.22
CA PRO A 710 35.69 13.62 -38.27
C PRO A 710 36.11 12.95 -36.96
N TYR A 711 35.53 13.37 -35.84
CA TYR A 711 35.85 12.79 -34.52
C TYR A 711 35.46 11.31 -34.42
N GLU A 712 34.54 10.83 -35.25
CA GLU A 712 34.17 9.41 -35.31
C GLU A 712 35.34 8.50 -35.75
N CYS A 713 36.33 9.07 -36.45
CA CYS A 713 37.54 8.37 -36.88
C CYS A 713 38.57 8.16 -35.76
N ASP A 714 38.38 8.73 -34.56
CA ASP A 714 39.33 8.58 -33.45
C ASP A 714 39.21 7.21 -32.73
N ASN A 715 38.19 6.43 -33.08
CA ASN A 715 37.94 5.08 -32.54
C ASN A 715 38.27 3.94 -33.53
N GLN A 716 38.93 4.24 -34.65
CA GLN A 716 39.45 3.27 -35.65
C GLN A 716 40.98 3.29 -35.69
#